data_AF-A0A521CDT7-F1
#
_entry.id   AF-A0A521CDT7-F1
#
_cell.length_a   1.000
_cell.length_b   1.000
_cell.length_c   1.000
_cell.angle_alpha   90.00
_cell.angle_beta   90.00
_cell.angle_gamma   90.00
#
_symmetry.space_group_name_H-M   'P 1'
#
loop_
_entity.id
_entity.type
_entity.pdbx_description
1 polymer ?
#
loop_
_entity_poly.entity_id
_entity_poly.type
_entity_poly.pdbx_seq_one_letter_code
_entity_poly.pdbx_strand_id
1 'polypeptide(L)'
;MNNNYLLFGLLALFCSGVFMPSTAQMSPTASKDIYDWTPFQDVQMVELFYQAIQEGRNYPTDATFRSTFGFDIEFARSHVRPNAVLIDQSKQVDPSIDPSRKLWMNLPTGVGPMVGGYPSDLFNNDVYSMWQYTKLFGAWNHSLFQAPGGWADAAHKHGADMFSGIKFFESWNDDGGEGAYQGLITAKELDGSYKYAEAFINCLMYLGLDGINYNWEASGYTKADVIAFHKELFRIADAKGFDNFHIGLYTQNSTLSGWNTPSLYYGNDPGQKTVDLMLNYMSGDFSSGYATSIGAAEAVGQTDHLYSGVWIVTMNRNWPMMNLPEAKKMNLCLWGEHGQSRFMSYNSGTDGFDIQENYQKLLERAFSGGNRNPADKPALSSTGNEWEGEEPLSTFGGLATMIAERPTVQGKLPFITNFQLGNGERYNYKGKKAFGGWYNMGAQDYQPTYRWLVYNADTEVVSTDIQPFYTHRDAYNGGSTLALEGTATAGGTDIVLYRTDLEISDANPKVNIAVKTYEEQETPTNLYVILKKKGSNIWEEIAVGNTTGKEWEEKTLDMSGFATGDFIEYIGLRVKATTPVNDYSLYVGKLGLSDDRLVKVASVEDLMVEVKEETQQSMSVKLNWKVSPFETSARALATGLVYNDEANVNHFEIVYKNGVDGRIKELGRTSTWSNFIGGIVFDDSETPEEPYIGVRAASIDGKSYSKVSWVKVTRADAGQLPEFVDDRYCSSEINPAAEGVDIARAQRYLTEVKTTGLADNLNFTANAPVEDGTQYQNATNYSFTANQGETFDFSFKAFDTSDAMWNGSPKTDGLRYCFAKAYIDWDNNGEFDPATEEVFDLGTARSSTVAFETTGVTQSFTVPERAAPGAVRLRIVFSDAWFPHPGPCGLTAKGFSIDFTMNITGTNPPIVAEDKHDQGMPEEPVRIYDENPNAPDGPVSVGEEVYEGAYSSFYPNPANGVVYFENVQQVWIYSFDGKLVHSDKGVAIEKADISSLTPGAYIVRMMNEKVIRSGKLIVK
;
A
#
# COMPACT_ATOMS: atom_id res chain seq x y z
N MET A 1 13.61 71.60 67.26
CA MET A 1 13.90 72.56 66.19
C MET A 1 14.27 71.77 64.93
N ASN A 2 13.41 71.42 63.97
CA ASN A 2 11.95 71.28 63.75
C ASN A 2 11.91 70.47 62.44
N ASN A 3 11.13 69.42 62.16
CA ASN A 3 9.88 68.90 62.70
C ASN A 3 9.65 67.48 62.10
N ASN A 4 9.22 66.52 62.93
CA ASN A 4 8.02 65.66 62.77
C ASN A 4 7.85 64.75 61.52
N TYR A 5 7.25 63.55 61.53
CA TYR A 5 6.70 62.60 62.51
C TYR A 5 6.37 61.29 61.72
N LEU A 6 6.58 60.11 62.35
CA LEU A 6 5.74 58.88 62.40
C LEU A 6 4.99 58.24 61.18
N LEU A 7 5.16 56.90 61.08
CA LEU A 7 4.19 55.77 60.99
C LEU A 7 3.54 55.25 59.66
N PHE A 8 3.77 53.95 59.42
CA PHE A 8 3.00 52.83 58.78
C PHE A 8 1.76 53.05 57.87
N GLY A 9 1.66 52.22 56.81
CA GLY A 9 0.37 51.77 56.21
C GLY A 9 0.46 51.16 54.80
N LEU A 10 -0.01 49.92 54.64
CA LEU A 10 -0.09 49.09 53.42
C LEU A 10 -0.99 49.64 52.28
N LEU A 11 -0.81 49.02 51.10
CA LEU A 11 -1.75 48.74 49.98
C LEU A 11 -1.65 49.57 48.69
N ALA A 12 -1.63 48.79 47.59
CA ALA A 12 -2.09 49.08 46.23
C ALA A 12 -1.19 49.91 45.30
N LEU A 13 -0.42 49.22 44.45
CA LEU A 13 -0.43 49.51 43.00
C LEU A 13 -0.13 48.24 42.21
N PHE A 14 -1.15 47.84 41.45
CA PHE A 14 -1.30 46.61 40.70
C PHE A 14 -0.41 46.56 39.46
N CYS A 15 -0.01 45.34 39.15
CA CYS A 15 0.67 44.90 37.93
C CYS A 15 -0.13 45.25 36.67
N SER A 16 0.52 45.86 35.69
CA SER A 16 0.15 45.78 34.27
C SER A 16 1.26 44.99 33.57
N GLY A 17 1.32 43.70 33.87
CA GLY A 17 2.03 42.74 33.03
C GLY A 17 1.21 42.58 31.76
N VAL A 18 1.73 43.11 30.64
CA VAL A 18 1.30 42.67 29.32
C VAL A 18 1.71 41.20 29.24
N PHE A 19 0.77 40.29 29.50
CA PHE A 19 0.88 38.91 29.06
C PHE A 19 1.01 38.99 27.53
N MET A 20 2.24 38.87 27.03
CA MET A 20 2.38 38.29 25.70
C MET A 20 1.84 36.87 25.85
N PRO A 21 0.85 36.45 25.05
CA PRO A 21 0.56 35.03 24.96
C PRO A 21 1.87 34.35 24.60
N SER A 22 2.31 33.40 25.44
CA SER A 22 3.27 32.41 24.98
C SER A 22 2.66 31.82 23.72
N THR A 23 3.18 32.20 22.55
CA THR A 23 2.90 31.47 21.33
C THR A 23 3.22 30.03 21.66
N ALA A 24 2.19 29.18 21.65
CA ALA A 24 2.36 27.75 21.83
C ALA A 24 3.56 27.34 20.96
N GLN A 25 4.61 26.88 21.60
CA GLN A 25 5.78 26.36 20.91
C GLN A 25 5.26 25.15 20.15
N MET A 26 5.05 25.29 18.83
CA MET A 26 4.78 24.16 17.95
C MET A 26 5.79 23.07 18.31
N SER A 27 5.30 21.90 18.68
CA SER A 27 6.13 20.78 19.11
C SER A 27 7.29 20.58 18.11
N PRO A 28 8.57 20.66 18.56
CA PRO A 28 9.74 20.57 17.68
C PRO A 28 10.04 19.14 17.20
N THR A 29 9.20 18.16 17.56
CA THR A 29 9.55 16.74 17.54
C THR A 29 8.77 16.01 16.45
N ALA A 30 9.51 15.60 15.41
CA ALA A 30 9.12 14.68 14.33
C ALA A 30 7.92 15.12 13.44
N SER A 31 8.19 15.31 12.14
CA SER A 31 7.16 15.67 11.15
C SER A 31 6.09 14.57 11.00
N LYS A 32 4.85 14.97 10.69
CA LYS A 32 3.77 14.09 10.22
C LYS A 32 3.89 13.79 8.70
N ASP A 33 4.68 14.55 7.97
CA ASP A 33 4.94 14.27 6.55
C ASP A 33 5.88 13.05 6.43
N ILE A 34 5.37 11.96 5.85
CA ILE A 34 6.10 10.70 5.72
C ILE A 34 7.04 10.74 4.50
N TYR A 35 6.53 11.15 3.33
CA TYR A 35 7.25 11.17 2.05
C TYR A 35 7.28 12.58 1.44
N ASP A 36 8.40 12.94 0.82
CA ASP A 36 8.54 14.15 0.01
C ASP A 36 9.14 13.82 -1.36
N TRP A 37 8.27 13.74 -2.38
CA TRP A 37 8.67 13.45 -3.76
C TRP A 37 9.00 14.70 -4.57
N THR A 38 8.88 15.90 -3.99
CA THR A 38 9.14 17.16 -4.71
C THR A 38 10.57 17.29 -5.26
N PRO A 39 11.62 16.81 -4.55
CA PRO A 39 12.98 16.77 -5.09
C PRO A 39 13.14 15.88 -6.33
N PHE A 40 12.26 14.91 -6.55
CA PHE A 40 12.44 13.83 -7.52
C PHE A 40 11.91 14.22 -8.91
N GLN A 41 12.47 15.26 -9.50
CA GLN A 41 12.12 15.68 -10.86
C GLN A 41 12.86 14.86 -11.91
N ASP A 42 12.16 14.46 -12.97
CA ASP A 42 12.70 13.63 -14.05
C ASP A 42 13.96 14.22 -14.71
N VAL A 43 13.97 15.52 -14.98
CA VAL A 43 15.14 16.25 -15.50
C VAL A 43 16.33 16.13 -14.55
N GLN A 44 16.12 16.44 -13.27
CA GLN A 44 17.20 16.45 -12.27
C GLN A 44 17.77 15.05 -12.04
N MET A 45 16.92 14.02 -12.03
CA MET A 45 17.33 12.63 -11.93
C MET A 45 18.24 12.25 -13.11
N VAL A 46 17.79 12.50 -14.33
CA VAL A 46 18.53 12.14 -15.55
C VAL A 46 19.83 12.94 -15.68
N GLU A 47 19.85 14.21 -15.29
CA GLU A 47 21.07 15.01 -15.24
C GLU A 47 22.09 14.46 -14.25
N LEU A 48 21.65 13.94 -13.11
CA LEU A 48 22.55 13.34 -12.13
C LEU A 48 23.22 12.07 -12.66
N PHE A 49 22.45 11.21 -13.33
CA PHE A 49 22.99 10.03 -14.00
C PHE A 49 23.92 10.39 -15.15
N TYR A 50 23.59 11.43 -15.93
CA TYR A 50 24.48 11.94 -16.95
C TYR A 50 25.80 12.44 -16.38
N GLN A 51 25.79 13.19 -15.27
CA GLN A 51 27.01 13.62 -14.58
C GLN A 51 27.85 12.43 -14.12
N ALA A 52 27.22 11.38 -13.57
CA ALA A 52 27.93 10.16 -13.21
C ALA A 52 28.64 9.52 -14.41
N ILE A 53 28.00 9.47 -15.58
CA ILE A 53 28.59 8.96 -16.83
C ILE A 53 29.81 9.78 -17.24
N GLN A 54 29.73 11.10 -17.15
CA GLN A 54 30.88 11.99 -17.44
C GLN A 54 32.06 11.77 -16.48
N GLU A 55 31.78 11.30 -15.27
CA GLU A 55 32.79 10.92 -14.27
C GLU A 55 33.26 9.46 -14.41
N GLY A 56 32.80 8.73 -15.43
CA GLY A 56 33.18 7.34 -15.71
C GLY A 56 32.42 6.31 -14.86
N ARG A 57 31.22 6.64 -14.37
CA ARG A 57 30.37 5.77 -13.55
C ARG A 57 28.98 5.63 -14.17
N ASN A 58 28.30 4.51 -13.96
CA ASN A 58 26.96 4.31 -14.53
C ASN A 58 25.84 4.96 -13.69
N TYR A 59 26.07 5.17 -12.40
CA TYR A 59 25.09 5.72 -11.47
C TYR A 59 25.76 6.66 -10.46
N PRO A 60 25.03 7.66 -9.90
CA PRO A 60 25.55 8.59 -8.90
C PRO A 60 26.04 7.90 -7.62
N THR A 61 26.95 8.54 -6.87
CA THR A 61 27.40 7.97 -5.59
C THR A 61 26.31 8.07 -4.54
N ASP A 62 26.30 7.19 -3.55
CA ASP A 62 25.39 7.29 -2.39
C ASP A 62 25.46 8.67 -1.71
N ALA A 63 26.66 9.25 -1.60
CA ALA A 63 26.83 10.57 -1.02
C ALA A 63 26.12 11.64 -1.86
N THR A 64 26.28 11.59 -3.18
CA THR A 64 25.60 12.48 -4.12
C THR A 64 24.09 12.29 -4.03
N PHE A 65 23.59 11.05 -4.13
CA PHE A 65 22.15 10.75 -4.03
C PHE A 65 21.53 11.29 -2.75
N ARG A 66 22.11 10.96 -1.59
CA ARG A 66 21.62 11.42 -0.28
C ARG A 66 21.68 12.94 -0.15
N SER A 67 22.67 13.59 -0.77
CA SER A 67 22.74 15.05 -0.79
C SER A 67 21.68 15.69 -1.69
N THR A 68 21.24 15.02 -2.76
CA THR A 68 20.28 15.58 -3.73
C THR A 68 18.83 15.26 -3.38
N PHE A 69 18.55 14.00 -3.03
CA PHE A 69 17.19 13.46 -2.90
C PHE A 69 16.86 12.96 -1.48
N GLY A 70 17.82 13.04 -0.55
CA GLY A 70 17.59 12.69 0.85
C GLY A 70 17.36 11.19 1.07
N PHE A 71 16.35 10.86 1.89
CA PHE A 71 16.12 9.52 2.43
C PHE A 71 15.21 8.64 1.56
N ASP A 72 14.38 9.25 0.71
CA ASP A 72 13.15 8.61 0.20
C ASP A 72 13.41 7.74 -1.04
N ILE A 73 14.56 7.91 -1.71
CA ILE A 73 14.88 7.19 -2.96
C ILE A 73 14.78 5.67 -2.82
N GLU A 74 15.16 5.10 -1.68
CA GLU A 74 15.11 3.64 -1.47
C GLU A 74 13.66 3.10 -1.47
N PHE A 75 12.66 3.94 -1.23
CA PHE A 75 11.26 3.55 -1.34
C PHE A 75 10.79 3.38 -2.79
N ALA A 76 11.47 4.00 -3.75
CA ALA A 76 11.21 3.84 -5.19
C ALA A 76 12.05 2.71 -5.82
N ARG A 77 12.87 1.99 -5.04
CA ARG A 77 13.75 0.93 -5.55
C ARG A 77 13.14 -0.45 -5.34
N SER A 78 13.12 -1.24 -6.41
CA SER A 78 12.77 -2.66 -6.37
C SER A 78 14.03 -3.51 -6.32
N HIS A 79 14.04 -4.45 -5.38
CA HIS A 79 15.12 -5.41 -5.18
C HIS A 79 14.71 -6.84 -5.53
N VAL A 80 13.51 -7.03 -6.09
CA VAL A 80 13.05 -8.30 -6.64
C VAL A 80 13.26 -8.29 -8.15
N ARG A 81 13.89 -9.34 -8.67
CA ARG A 81 14.00 -9.55 -10.12
C ARG A 81 12.66 -10.03 -10.68
N PRO A 82 12.23 -9.57 -11.86
CA PRO A 82 11.08 -10.16 -12.56
C PRO A 82 11.24 -11.66 -12.74
N ASN A 83 10.31 -12.43 -12.17
CA ASN A 83 10.30 -13.88 -12.28
C ASN A 83 9.88 -14.33 -13.68
N ALA A 84 10.53 -15.38 -14.17
CA ALA A 84 10.13 -16.00 -15.44
C ALA A 84 8.75 -16.68 -15.31
N VAL A 85 7.95 -16.58 -16.36
CA VAL A 85 6.63 -17.21 -16.44
C VAL A 85 6.73 -18.63 -17.00
N LEU A 86 6.03 -19.57 -16.37
CA LEU A 86 5.88 -20.95 -16.84
C LEU A 86 4.85 -21.03 -17.97
N ILE A 87 5.33 -20.91 -19.22
CA ILE A 87 4.48 -20.97 -20.42
C ILE A 87 4.34 -22.42 -20.89
N ASP A 88 3.12 -22.95 -20.83
CA ASP A 88 2.73 -24.21 -21.46
C ASP A 88 1.25 -24.14 -21.82
N GLN A 89 0.95 -24.15 -23.13
CA GLN A 89 -0.42 -24.02 -23.63
C GLN A 89 -1.31 -25.21 -23.24
N SER A 90 -0.74 -26.42 -23.17
CA SER A 90 -1.51 -27.64 -22.86
C SER A 90 -1.95 -27.73 -21.41
N LYS A 91 -1.37 -26.88 -20.55
CA LYS A 91 -1.56 -26.83 -19.11
C LYS A 91 -2.34 -25.59 -18.64
N GLN A 92 -2.78 -24.75 -19.58
CA GLN A 92 -3.70 -23.66 -19.28
C GLN A 92 -5.07 -24.24 -18.93
N VAL A 93 -5.84 -23.55 -18.07
CA VAL A 93 -7.24 -23.92 -17.77
C VAL A 93 -8.08 -23.94 -19.04
N ASP A 94 -7.85 -22.99 -19.95
CA ASP A 94 -8.39 -23.01 -21.31
C ASP A 94 -7.25 -23.05 -22.35
N PRO A 95 -6.91 -24.24 -22.88
CA PRO A 95 -5.84 -24.40 -23.87
C PRO A 95 -6.08 -23.68 -25.21
N SER A 96 -7.29 -23.16 -25.46
CA SER A 96 -7.60 -22.40 -26.67
C SER A 96 -7.13 -20.94 -26.62
N ILE A 97 -6.67 -20.48 -25.45
CA ILE A 97 -6.13 -19.14 -25.25
C ILE A 97 -4.63 -19.18 -25.52
N ASP A 98 -4.14 -18.20 -26.28
CA ASP A 98 -2.71 -18.04 -26.55
C ASP A 98 -2.00 -17.48 -25.31
N PRO A 99 -1.08 -18.23 -24.69
CA PRO A 99 -0.38 -17.77 -23.48
C PRO A 99 0.60 -16.61 -23.73
N SER A 100 0.86 -16.26 -25.00
CA SER A 100 1.68 -15.10 -25.36
C SER A 100 0.89 -13.78 -25.38
N ARG A 101 -0.45 -13.83 -25.36
CA ARG A 101 -1.29 -12.62 -25.35
C ARG A 101 -1.16 -11.89 -24.01
N LYS A 102 -0.88 -10.58 -24.07
CA LYS A 102 -0.52 -9.75 -22.93
C LYS A 102 -1.66 -8.84 -22.48
N LEU A 103 -1.69 -8.58 -21.18
CA LEU A 103 -2.54 -7.58 -20.56
C LEU A 103 -1.67 -6.48 -19.96
N TRP A 104 -2.00 -5.24 -20.30
CA TRP A 104 -1.46 -4.05 -19.65
C TRP A 104 -2.55 -3.41 -18.78
N MET A 105 -2.32 -3.39 -17.48
CA MET A 105 -3.16 -2.66 -16.53
C MET A 105 -2.60 -1.25 -16.36
N ASN A 106 -3.11 -0.29 -17.13
CA ASN A 106 -2.63 1.09 -17.11
C ASN A 106 -3.39 1.90 -16.04
N LEU A 107 -3.16 1.50 -14.80
CA LEU A 107 -3.86 1.96 -13.60
C LEU A 107 -2.90 2.70 -12.65
N PRO A 108 -3.41 3.45 -11.65
CA PRO A 108 -2.60 3.97 -10.56
C PRO A 108 -2.24 2.88 -9.54
N THR A 109 -1.21 3.12 -8.75
CA THR A 109 -0.87 2.30 -7.57
C THR A 109 -1.47 2.92 -6.31
N GLY A 110 -2.06 2.12 -5.42
CA GLY A 110 -2.65 2.66 -4.21
C GLY A 110 -3.74 3.69 -4.47
N VAL A 111 -3.99 4.53 -3.47
CA VAL A 111 -4.94 5.65 -3.53
C VAL A 111 -4.22 6.98 -3.39
N GLY A 112 -4.47 7.92 -4.30
CA GLY A 112 -3.97 9.30 -4.28
C GLY A 112 -2.76 9.57 -5.19
N PRO A 113 -2.49 10.84 -5.56
CA PRO A 113 -1.34 11.23 -6.37
C PRO A 113 -0.04 11.08 -5.58
N MET A 114 1.04 10.69 -6.27
CA MET A 114 2.45 10.72 -5.83
C MET A 114 2.83 9.85 -4.62
N VAL A 115 1.97 9.72 -3.61
CA VAL A 115 2.21 8.89 -2.41
C VAL A 115 1.41 7.58 -2.44
N GLY A 116 0.46 7.45 -3.37
CA GLY A 116 -0.36 6.25 -3.51
C GLY A 116 0.50 5.00 -3.74
N GLY A 117 0.40 4.03 -2.84
CA GLY A 117 1.12 2.76 -2.93
C GLY A 117 2.44 2.69 -2.16
N TYR A 118 2.86 3.78 -1.51
CA TYR A 118 3.99 3.75 -0.58
C TYR A 118 3.58 3.19 0.80
N PRO A 119 4.51 2.60 1.58
CA PRO A 119 4.21 2.06 2.90
C PRO A 119 3.56 3.09 3.83
N SER A 120 2.52 2.69 4.57
CA SER A 120 1.79 3.55 5.50
C SER A 120 1.10 2.73 6.60
N ASP A 121 0.36 3.40 7.47
CA ASP A 121 -0.55 2.82 8.47
C ASP A 121 -1.99 2.62 7.94
N LEU A 122 -2.24 2.93 6.66
CA LEU A 122 -3.57 2.92 6.07
C LEU A 122 -3.97 1.50 5.62
N PHE A 123 -4.73 0.79 6.46
CA PHE A 123 -5.30 -0.52 6.14
C PHE A 123 -6.13 -0.51 4.84
N ASN A 124 -7.04 0.47 4.69
CA ASN A 124 -7.96 0.57 3.54
C ASN A 124 -7.27 1.20 2.31
N ASN A 125 -6.39 0.44 1.66
CA ASN A 125 -5.66 0.87 0.48
C ASN A 125 -5.74 -0.18 -0.65
N ASP A 126 -5.25 0.15 -1.84
CA ASP A 126 -5.26 -0.77 -3.00
C ASP A 126 -4.22 -1.88 -2.82
N VAL A 127 -4.70 -3.13 -2.74
CA VAL A 127 -3.90 -4.36 -2.68
C VAL A 127 -4.18 -5.27 -3.87
N TYR A 128 -3.89 -4.75 -5.05
CA TYR A 128 -4.03 -5.49 -6.31
C TYR A 128 -3.31 -6.86 -6.25
N SER A 129 -4.01 -7.91 -6.64
CA SER A 129 -3.57 -9.31 -6.46
C SER A 129 -3.71 -10.19 -7.72
N MET A 130 -4.17 -9.64 -8.85
CA MET A 130 -4.43 -10.39 -10.09
C MET A 130 -3.25 -10.39 -11.07
N TRP A 131 -2.03 -10.41 -10.53
CA TRP A 131 -0.78 -10.36 -11.28
C TRP A 131 -0.59 -11.51 -12.26
N GLN A 132 -1.16 -12.69 -11.97
CA GLN A 132 -1.12 -13.87 -12.83
C GLN A 132 -1.74 -13.66 -14.21
N TYR A 133 -2.51 -12.59 -14.43
CA TYR A 133 -3.03 -12.22 -15.74
C TYR A 133 -2.37 -10.98 -16.32
N THR A 134 -1.50 -10.30 -15.57
CA THR A 134 -0.94 -9.00 -15.94
C THR A 134 0.49 -9.16 -16.43
N LYS A 135 0.80 -8.60 -17.60
CA LYS A 135 2.17 -8.52 -18.12
C LYS A 135 2.84 -7.21 -17.73
N LEU A 136 2.08 -6.12 -17.78
CA LEU A 136 2.59 -4.77 -17.62
C LEU A 136 1.64 -3.97 -16.75
N PHE A 137 2.18 -3.25 -15.78
CA PHE A 137 1.39 -2.43 -14.85
C PHE A 137 1.87 -0.98 -14.88
N GLY A 138 0.91 -0.05 -14.85
CA GLY A 138 1.16 1.39 -14.84
C GLY A 138 1.42 1.94 -13.44
N ALA A 139 1.88 3.18 -13.37
CA ALA A 139 1.94 3.97 -12.14
C ALA A 139 1.32 5.33 -12.43
N TRP A 140 0.05 5.33 -12.86
CA TRP A 140 -0.57 6.49 -13.51
C TRP A 140 -0.63 7.75 -12.63
N ASN A 141 -0.56 7.57 -11.31
CA ASN A 141 -0.54 8.62 -10.30
C ASN A 141 0.87 9.11 -9.91
N HIS A 142 1.93 8.63 -10.58
CA HIS A 142 3.34 8.97 -10.30
C HIS A 142 4.02 9.58 -11.52
N SER A 143 4.87 10.58 -11.29
CA SER A 143 5.76 11.07 -12.36
C SER A 143 6.86 10.03 -12.64
N LEU A 144 7.58 10.17 -13.75
CA LEU A 144 8.69 9.27 -14.08
C LEU A 144 9.69 9.13 -12.91
N PHE A 145 10.14 7.90 -12.67
CA PHE A 145 11.09 7.51 -11.61
C PHE A 145 10.57 7.60 -10.18
N GLN A 146 9.25 7.62 -9.98
CA GLN A 146 8.62 7.75 -8.66
C GLN A 146 7.63 6.62 -8.34
N ALA A 147 7.50 5.60 -9.19
CA ALA A 147 6.67 4.43 -8.86
C ALA A 147 7.20 3.73 -7.59
N PRO A 148 6.33 3.24 -6.68
CA PRO A 148 6.75 2.61 -5.44
C PRO A 148 7.49 1.28 -5.69
N GLY A 149 8.67 1.11 -5.09
CA GLY A 149 9.48 -0.10 -5.19
C GLY A 149 8.76 -1.35 -4.66
N GLY A 150 7.93 -1.21 -3.62
CA GLY A 150 7.12 -2.32 -3.08
C GLY A 150 6.06 -2.84 -4.05
N TRP A 151 5.51 -1.99 -4.92
CA TRP A 151 4.60 -2.40 -5.99
C TRP A 151 5.35 -3.12 -7.10
N ALA A 152 6.52 -2.62 -7.48
CA ALA A 152 7.39 -3.29 -8.44
C ALA A 152 7.86 -4.66 -7.90
N ASP A 153 8.20 -4.77 -6.62
CA ASP A 153 8.53 -6.05 -5.97
C ASP A 153 7.37 -7.06 -6.08
N ALA A 154 6.14 -6.61 -5.80
CA ALA A 154 4.94 -7.43 -5.95
C ALA A 154 4.71 -7.85 -7.41
N ALA A 155 4.83 -6.93 -8.37
CA ALA A 155 4.69 -7.22 -9.80
C ALA A 155 5.76 -8.23 -10.28
N HIS A 156 7.03 -7.98 -9.95
CA HIS A 156 8.18 -8.79 -10.35
C HIS A 156 8.11 -10.22 -9.80
N LYS A 157 7.69 -10.38 -8.54
CA LYS A 157 7.44 -11.69 -7.92
C LYS A 157 6.48 -12.55 -8.77
N HIS A 158 5.55 -11.90 -9.46
CA HIS A 158 4.56 -12.53 -10.33
C HIS A 158 4.86 -12.40 -11.84
N GLY A 159 6.06 -11.96 -12.22
CA GLY A 159 6.50 -11.90 -13.62
C GLY A 159 5.76 -10.84 -14.47
N ALA A 160 5.20 -9.83 -13.80
CA ALA A 160 4.69 -8.61 -14.40
C ALA A 160 5.76 -7.51 -14.32
N ASP A 161 5.85 -6.67 -15.34
CA ASP A 161 6.75 -5.53 -15.38
C ASP A 161 6.03 -4.25 -14.93
N MET A 162 6.77 -3.31 -14.35
CA MET A 162 6.26 -2.08 -13.75
C MET A 162 6.88 -0.83 -14.40
N PHE A 163 6.02 0.06 -14.91
CA PHE A 163 6.49 1.38 -15.35
C PHE A 163 6.95 2.25 -14.19
N SER A 164 7.97 3.07 -14.42
CA SER A 164 8.52 3.97 -13.40
C SER A 164 7.65 5.18 -13.05
N GLY A 165 6.55 5.36 -13.75
CA GLY A 165 5.69 6.54 -13.72
C GLY A 165 5.21 6.90 -15.12
N ILE A 166 4.54 8.04 -15.24
CA ILE A 166 3.99 8.55 -16.49
C ILE A 166 4.34 10.02 -16.72
N LYS A 167 4.46 10.40 -17.99
CA LYS A 167 4.56 11.80 -18.43
C LYS A 167 3.35 12.16 -19.31
N PHE A 168 2.76 13.32 -19.03
CA PHE A 168 1.55 13.83 -19.70
C PHE A 168 1.89 14.98 -20.66
N PHE A 169 1.31 14.95 -21.86
CA PHE A 169 1.36 16.03 -22.84
C PHE A 169 -0.04 16.25 -23.43
N GLU A 170 -0.79 17.20 -22.85
CA GLU A 170 -2.16 17.52 -23.24
C GLU A 170 -2.20 18.28 -24.58
N SER A 171 -3.18 17.99 -25.45
CA SER A 171 -3.32 18.69 -26.72
C SER A 171 -4.05 20.05 -26.63
N TRP A 172 -4.69 20.33 -25.49
CA TRP A 172 -5.57 21.49 -25.30
C TRP A 172 -4.96 22.60 -24.42
N ASN A 173 -3.86 22.32 -23.71
CA ASN A 173 -3.12 23.29 -22.91
C ASN A 173 -1.62 23.22 -23.26
N ASP A 174 -1.13 24.17 -24.06
CA ASP A 174 0.31 24.31 -24.30
C ASP A 174 0.94 25.14 -23.18
N ASP A 175 1.40 24.47 -22.13
CA ASP A 175 2.16 25.04 -21.03
C ASP A 175 3.67 25.13 -21.35
N GLY A 176 4.09 24.75 -22.56
CA GLY A 176 5.49 24.63 -22.97
C GLY A 176 6.19 23.37 -22.47
N GLY A 177 5.52 22.52 -21.68
CA GLY A 177 6.09 21.31 -21.08
C GLY A 177 6.51 20.26 -22.11
N GLU A 178 5.74 20.09 -23.19
CA GLU A 178 6.11 19.21 -24.31
C GLU A 178 7.41 19.66 -24.96
N GLY A 179 7.52 20.95 -25.31
CA GLY A 179 8.71 21.51 -25.94
C GLY A 179 9.96 21.41 -25.07
N ALA A 180 9.82 21.63 -23.76
CA ALA A 180 10.90 21.46 -22.80
C ALA A 180 11.37 20.00 -22.73
N TYR A 181 10.44 19.04 -22.65
CA TYR A 181 10.77 17.63 -22.62
C TYR A 181 11.39 17.15 -23.93
N GLN A 182 10.89 17.59 -25.09
CA GLN A 182 11.51 17.33 -26.39
C GLN A 182 12.94 17.87 -26.43
N GLY A 183 13.15 19.10 -25.96
CA GLY A 183 14.49 19.69 -25.87
C GLY A 183 15.44 18.86 -25.01
N LEU A 184 14.95 18.29 -23.90
CA LEU A 184 15.71 17.37 -23.06
C LEU A 184 16.08 16.08 -23.82
N ILE A 185 15.08 15.31 -24.27
CA ILE A 185 15.33 13.97 -24.83
C ILE A 185 16.04 14.01 -26.18
N THR A 186 15.92 15.11 -26.93
CA THR A 186 16.61 15.28 -28.22
C THR A 186 17.92 16.07 -28.12
N ALA A 187 18.35 16.46 -26.91
CA ALA A 187 19.66 17.06 -26.70
C ALA A 187 20.77 16.11 -27.18
N LYS A 188 21.73 16.66 -27.92
CA LYS A 188 22.85 15.90 -28.50
C LYS A 188 24.19 16.40 -28.00
N GLU A 189 25.14 15.48 -27.91
CA GLU A 189 26.55 15.79 -27.76
C GLU A 189 27.13 16.35 -29.07
N LEU A 190 28.37 16.86 -29.00
CA LEU A 190 29.08 17.37 -30.18
C LEU A 190 29.29 16.31 -31.28
N ASP A 191 29.33 15.03 -30.90
CA ASP A 191 29.45 13.89 -31.83
C ASP A 191 28.11 13.44 -32.43
N GLY A 192 27.00 14.06 -32.02
CA GLY A 192 25.65 13.77 -32.51
C GLY A 192 24.92 12.66 -31.76
N SER A 193 25.53 12.04 -30.75
CA SER A 193 24.85 11.08 -29.86
C SER A 193 23.84 11.76 -28.94
N TYR A 194 22.81 11.02 -28.50
CA TYR A 194 21.81 11.55 -27.58
C TYR A 194 22.37 11.66 -26.16
N LYS A 195 22.43 12.89 -25.67
CA LYS A 195 23.08 13.24 -24.39
C LYS A 195 22.58 12.40 -23.22
N TYR A 196 21.28 12.20 -23.12
CA TYR A 196 20.65 11.61 -21.94
C TYR A 196 20.20 10.15 -22.12
N ALA A 197 20.36 9.54 -23.29
CA ALA A 197 19.81 8.22 -23.56
C ALA A 197 20.36 7.14 -22.63
N GLU A 198 21.68 7.10 -22.41
CA GLU A 198 22.30 6.15 -21.49
C GLU A 198 21.93 6.44 -20.03
N ALA A 199 21.78 7.71 -19.66
CA ALA A 199 21.38 8.11 -18.32
C ALA A 199 19.97 7.62 -17.96
N PHE A 200 19.02 7.67 -18.91
CA PHE A 200 17.67 7.11 -18.73
C PHE A 200 17.70 5.62 -18.42
N ILE A 201 18.45 4.84 -19.22
CA ILE A 201 18.55 3.38 -19.02
C ILE A 201 19.24 3.06 -17.69
N ASN A 202 20.35 3.72 -17.38
CA ASN A 202 21.04 3.50 -16.12
C ASN A 202 20.16 3.86 -14.91
N CYS A 203 19.33 4.90 -15.01
CA CYS A 203 18.39 5.29 -13.96
C CYS A 203 17.36 4.19 -13.70
N LEU A 204 16.71 3.67 -14.73
CA LEU A 204 15.73 2.58 -14.62
C LEU A 204 16.36 1.31 -14.03
N MET A 205 17.54 0.92 -14.51
CA MET A 205 18.26 -0.24 -13.98
C MET A 205 18.72 -0.07 -12.53
N TYR A 206 19.00 1.16 -12.09
CA TYR A 206 19.35 1.47 -10.71
C TYR A 206 18.15 1.40 -9.75
N LEU A 207 16.97 1.79 -10.25
CA LEU A 207 15.70 1.71 -9.53
C LEU A 207 15.09 0.31 -9.56
N GLY A 208 15.44 -0.52 -10.54
CA GLY A 208 14.77 -1.79 -10.78
C GLY A 208 13.34 -1.57 -11.27
N LEU A 209 13.13 -0.60 -12.18
CA LEU A 209 11.84 -0.32 -12.81
C LEU A 209 11.96 -0.47 -14.32
N ASP A 210 10.92 -0.97 -14.98
CA ASP A 210 11.08 -1.60 -16.30
C ASP A 210 10.84 -0.68 -17.48
N GLY A 211 10.50 0.59 -17.24
CA GLY A 211 10.23 1.48 -18.36
C GLY A 211 9.67 2.84 -18.01
N ILE A 212 9.29 3.54 -19.07
CA ILE A 212 8.63 4.85 -19.03
C ILE A 212 7.28 4.78 -19.74
N ASN A 213 6.30 5.53 -19.26
CA ASN A 213 4.97 5.59 -19.85
C ASN A 213 4.64 7.02 -20.30
N TYR A 214 3.99 7.16 -21.45
CA TYR A 214 3.59 8.43 -22.01
C TYR A 214 2.08 8.48 -22.27
N ASN A 215 1.43 9.50 -21.74
CA ASN A 215 0.19 10.02 -22.31
C ASN A 215 0.54 11.20 -23.22
N TRP A 216 0.71 10.94 -24.52
CA TRP A 216 1.19 11.93 -25.49
C TRP A 216 0.08 12.33 -26.47
N GLU A 217 -0.80 13.22 -26.04
CA GLU A 217 -1.93 13.70 -26.86
C GLU A 217 -1.52 14.81 -27.84
N ALA A 218 -0.47 15.55 -27.50
CA ALA A 218 0.19 16.49 -28.40
C ALA A 218 1.00 15.78 -29.51
N SER A 219 1.53 16.53 -30.48
CA SER A 219 2.06 15.95 -31.75
C SER A 219 3.55 15.59 -31.73
N GLY A 220 4.24 15.81 -30.61
CA GLY A 220 5.68 15.75 -30.51
C GLY A 220 6.31 14.37 -30.70
N TYR A 221 5.57 13.31 -30.43
CA TYR A 221 6.00 11.93 -30.67
C TYR A 221 6.31 11.65 -32.16
N THR A 222 5.77 12.44 -33.09
CA THR A 222 5.99 12.26 -34.54
C THR A 222 7.34 12.77 -35.03
N LYS A 223 8.09 13.51 -34.20
CA LYS A 223 9.37 14.11 -34.61
C LYS A 223 10.43 13.03 -34.80
N ALA A 224 11.18 13.12 -35.90
CA ALA A 224 12.20 12.13 -36.25
C ALA A 224 13.25 11.94 -35.14
N ASP A 225 13.69 13.02 -34.49
CA ASP A 225 14.67 12.93 -33.40
C ASP A 225 14.10 12.29 -32.12
N VAL A 226 12.80 12.44 -31.84
CA VAL A 226 12.13 11.78 -30.71
C VAL A 226 12.03 10.27 -30.95
N ILE A 227 11.62 9.88 -32.16
CA ILE A 227 11.58 8.46 -32.57
C ILE A 227 12.98 7.85 -32.49
N ALA A 228 13.99 8.55 -32.99
CA ALA A 228 15.37 8.05 -32.96
C ALA A 228 15.96 8.01 -31.53
N PHE A 229 15.55 8.90 -30.62
CA PHE A 229 15.87 8.77 -29.20
C PHE A 229 15.29 7.49 -28.58
N HIS A 230 14.01 7.19 -28.80
CA HIS A 230 13.40 5.96 -28.28
C HIS A 230 14.07 4.70 -28.84
N LYS A 231 14.48 4.70 -30.10
CA LYS A 231 15.30 3.63 -30.69
C LYS A 231 16.63 3.46 -29.97
N GLU A 232 17.27 4.58 -29.64
CA GLU A 232 18.53 4.57 -28.92
C GLU A 232 18.36 3.99 -27.50
N LEU A 233 17.26 4.28 -26.81
CA LEU A 233 16.95 3.66 -25.52
C LEU A 233 16.87 2.12 -25.63
N PHE A 234 16.12 1.59 -26.60
CA PHE A 234 16.05 0.14 -26.83
C PHE A 234 17.42 -0.47 -27.18
N ARG A 235 18.21 0.21 -28.01
CA ARG A 235 19.57 -0.24 -28.37
C ARG A 235 20.49 -0.29 -27.15
N ILE A 236 20.43 0.71 -26.28
CA ILE A 236 21.24 0.76 -25.04
C ILE A 236 20.75 -0.28 -24.04
N ALA A 237 19.43 -0.46 -23.88
CA ALA A 237 18.84 -1.48 -23.01
C ALA A 237 19.32 -2.88 -23.42
N ASP A 238 19.20 -3.24 -24.70
CA ASP A 238 19.69 -4.51 -25.25
C ASP A 238 21.20 -4.69 -25.01
N ALA A 239 22.01 -3.66 -25.30
CA ALA A 239 23.46 -3.69 -25.08
C ALA A 239 23.85 -3.88 -23.60
N LYS A 240 22.96 -3.54 -22.66
CA LYS A 240 23.16 -3.72 -21.21
C LYS A 240 22.46 -4.96 -20.65
N GLY A 241 21.77 -5.75 -21.47
CA GLY A 241 21.00 -6.92 -21.05
C GLY A 241 19.75 -6.56 -20.22
N PHE A 242 19.15 -5.40 -20.48
CA PHE A 242 17.89 -4.98 -19.87
C PHE A 242 16.70 -5.46 -20.71
N ASP A 243 16.47 -6.77 -20.66
CA ASP A 243 15.63 -7.51 -21.62
C ASP A 243 14.12 -7.20 -21.51
N ASN A 244 13.68 -6.66 -20.37
CA ASN A 244 12.30 -6.28 -20.10
C ASN A 244 12.08 -4.76 -20.13
N PHE A 245 12.92 -4.00 -20.86
CA PHE A 245 12.69 -2.56 -21.02
C PHE A 245 11.44 -2.24 -21.87
N HIS A 246 10.65 -1.28 -21.39
CA HIS A 246 9.39 -0.84 -21.99
C HIS A 246 9.31 0.68 -22.18
N ILE A 247 8.64 1.08 -23.26
CA ILE A 247 8.19 2.46 -23.48
C ILE A 247 6.71 2.41 -23.80
N GLY A 248 5.86 2.67 -22.81
CA GLY A 248 4.43 2.77 -23.01
C GLY A 248 4.08 4.06 -23.75
N LEU A 249 3.29 3.97 -24.82
CA LEU A 249 2.80 5.15 -25.54
C LEU A 249 1.30 5.06 -25.75
N TYR A 250 0.58 6.03 -25.19
CA TYR A 250 -0.79 6.37 -25.57
C TYR A 250 -0.80 7.67 -26.37
N THR A 251 -1.67 7.72 -27.39
CA THR A 251 -1.99 8.93 -28.16
C THR A 251 -3.48 8.91 -28.48
N GLN A 252 -4.01 9.98 -29.09
CA GLN A 252 -5.43 10.02 -29.51
C GLN A 252 -5.78 9.07 -30.68
N ASN A 253 -4.81 8.36 -31.27
CA ASN A 253 -5.05 7.46 -32.40
C ASN A 253 -5.72 6.15 -31.98
N SER A 254 -6.94 5.90 -32.45
CA SER A 254 -7.66 4.63 -32.21
C SER A 254 -7.34 3.53 -33.25
N THR A 255 -6.43 3.76 -34.20
CA THR A 255 -6.08 2.77 -35.24
C THR A 255 -4.64 2.94 -35.69
N LEU A 256 -3.94 1.82 -35.86
CA LEU A 256 -2.63 1.75 -36.50
C LEU A 256 -2.81 1.48 -37.99
N SER A 257 -2.11 2.22 -38.83
CA SER A 257 -2.15 2.14 -40.30
C SER A 257 -0.76 2.34 -40.87
N GLY A 258 -0.56 2.01 -42.15
CA GLY A 258 0.73 2.24 -42.82
C GLY A 258 1.22 3.70 -42.76
N TRP A 259 0.32 4.68 -42.58
CA TRP A 259 0.68 6.10 -42.48
C TRP A 259 1.29 6.47 -41.13
N ASN A 260 0.73 6.00 -40.01
CA ASN A 260 1.15 6.37 -38.66
C ASN A 260 2.04 5.31 -37.98
N THR A 261 2.23 4.14 -38.60
CA THR A 261 3.14 3.09 -38.12
C THR A 261 4.57 3.60 -37.86
N PRO A 262 5.16 4.47 -38.71
CA PRO A 262 6.48 5.00 -38.42
C PRO A 262 6.54 5.84 -37.14
N SER A 263 5.52 6.64 -36.85
CA SER A 263 5.53 7.50 -35.66
C SER A 263 5.07 6.82 -34.38
N LEU A 264 4.23 5.78 -34.48
CA LEU A 264 3.56 5.17 -33.33
C LEU A 264 4.13 3.80 -32.93
N TYR A 265 5.01 3.19 -33.72
CA TYR A 265 5.31 1.77 -33.53
C TYR A 265 6.79 1.38 -33.73
N TYR A 266 7.41 1.66 -34.90
CA TYR A 266 8.78 1.19 -35.21
C TYR A 266 9.69 2.20 -35.94
N GLY A 267 9.27 3.45 -36.15
CA GLY A 267 10.04 4.36 -37.02
C GLY A 267 10.03 3.91 -38.49
N ASN A 268 11.03 4.36 -39.25
CA ASN A 268 11.19 3.98 -40.66
C ASN A 268 11.87 2.61 -40.86
N ASP A 269 12.27 1.91 -39.78
CA ASP A 269 12.92 0.60 -39.83
C ASP A 269 12.13 -0.40 -38.96
N PRO A 270 11.35 -1.30 -39.58
CA PRO A 270 10.59 -2.38 -38.93
C PRO A 270 11.39 -3.26 -37.97
N GLY A 271 12.71 -3.37 -38.14
CA GLY A 271 13.58 -4.18 -37.28
C GLY A 271 13.88 -3.57 -35.92
N GLN A 272 13.44 -2.33 -35.65
CA GLN A 272 13.83 -1.57 -34.45
C GLN A 272 12.61 -1.10 -33.65
N LYS A 273 12.36 -1.76 -32.51
CA LYS A 273 11.29 -1.41 -31.56
C LYS A 273 11.41 0.04 -31.09
N THR A 274 10.28 0.72 -30.98
CA THR A 274 10.22 2.08 -30.41
C THR A 274 9.30 2.23 -29.22
N VAL A 275 8.21 1.45 -29.13
CA VAL A 275 7.24 1.54 -28.04
C VAL A 275 6.45 0.23 -27.86
N ASP A 276 5.83 0.09 -26.71
CA ASP A 276 4.61 -0.67 -26.46
C ASP A 276 3.40 0.28 -26.64
N LEU A 277 2.65 0.11 -27.73
CA LEU A 277 1.62 1.05 -28.19
C LEU A 277 0.25 0.70 -27.63
N MET A 278 -0.30 1.59 -26.81
CA MET A 278 -1.72 1.59 -26.44
C MET A 278 -2.50 2.45 -27.45
N LEU A 279 -3.28 1.80 -28.32
CA LEU A 279 -4.23 2.50 -29.18
C LEU A 279 -5.38 3.09 -28.36
N ASN A 280 -5.84 4.28 -28.74
CA ASN A 280 -6.98 4.92 -28.10
C ASN A 280 -8.25 4.08 -28.25
N TYR A 281 -9.13 4.17 -27.25
CA TYR A 281 -10.51 3.72 -27.35
C TYR A 281 -11.29 4.58 -28.36
N MET A 282 -12.50 4.13 -28.73
CA MET A 282 -13.47 4.86 -29.54
C MET A 282 -14.77 4.98 -28.73
N SER A 283 -15.10 6.21 -28.33
CA SER A 283 -16.25 6.48 -27.44
C SER A 283 -16.22 5.66 -26.13
N GLY A 284 -15.02 5.43 -25.58
CA GLY A 284 -14.78 4.64 -24.37
C GLY A 284 -14.64 3.13 -24.60
N ASP A 285 -14.98 2.61 -25.79
CA ASP A 285 -14.93 1.19 -26.13
C ASP A 285 -13.74 0.84 -27.04
N PHE A 286 -13.52 -0.45 -27.31
CA PHE A 286 -12.50 -0.91 -28.25
C PHE A 286 -12.74 -0.36 -29.66
N SER A 287 -11.66 -0.09 -30.38
CA SER A 287 -11.73 0.35 -31.78
C SER A 287 -12.15 -0.79 -32.71
N SER A 288 -13.13 -0.54 -33.58
CA SER A 288 -13.51 -1.46 -34.66
C SER A 288 -12.44 -1.59 -35.76
N GLY A 289 -11.40 -0.74 -35.73
CA GLY A 289 -10.25 -0.76 -36.64
C GLY A 289 -9.18 -1.81 -36.31
N TYR A 290 -9.42 -2.74 -35.37
CA TYR A 290 -8.43 -3.71 -34.90
C TYR A 290 -7.78 -4.52 -36.03
N ALA A 291 -8.53 -4.95 -37.05
CA ALA A 291 -7.99 -5.74 -38.15
C ALA A 291 -6.97 -4.95 -38.99
N THR A 292 -7.23 -3.65 -39.22
CA THR A 292 -6.28 -2.76 -39.88
C THR A 292 -5.01 -2.60 -39.04
N SER A 293 -5.16 -2.42 -37.73
CA SER A 293 -4.03 -2.28 -36.81
C SER A 293 -3.15 -3.52 -36.77
N ILE A 294 -3.77 -4.70 -36.68
CA ILE A 294 -3.07 -5.99 -36.72
C ILE A 294 -2.36 -6.16 -38.06
N GLY A 295 -3.04 -5.90 -39.19
CA GLY A 295 -2.42 -6.00 -40.51
C GLY A 295 -1.23 -5.04 -40.69
N ALA A 296 -1.29 -3.84 -40.12
CA ALA A 296 -0.17 -2.90 -40.12
C ALA A 296 1.01 -3.41 -39.27
N ALA A 297 0.73 -4.00 -38.11
CA ALA A 297 1.73 -4.61 -37.23
C ALA A 297 2.37 -5.87 -37.84
N GLU A 298 1.57 -6.75 -38.45
CA GLU A 298 2.04 -7.95 -39.17
C GLU A 298 2.91 -7.57 -40.38
N ALA A 299 2.59 -6.49 -41.09
CA ALA A 299 3.39 -6.01 -42.23
C ALA A 299 4.82 -5.58 -41.84
N VAL A 300 5.06 -5.29 -40.56
CA VAL A 300 6.37 -4.98 -40.00
C VAL A 300 6.92 -6.10 -39.10
N GLY A 301 6.20 -7.22 -38.97
CA GLY A 301 6.63 -8.42 -38.24
C GLY A 301 6.58 -8.31 -36.71
N GLN A 302 5.74 -7.41 -36.17
CA GLN A 302 5.81 -7.01 -34.77
C GLN A 302 4.41 -6.86 -34.16
N THR A 303 3.73 -7.92 -33.76
CA THR A 303 2.38 -7.82 -33.13
C THR A 303 2.41 -7.72 -31.61
N ASP A 304 3.52 -8.14 -31.02
CA ASP A 304 3.73 -8.33 -29.57
C ASP A 304 3.59 -7.10 -28.70
N HIS A 305 3.61 -5.92 -29.32
CA HIS A 305 3.68 -4.61 -28.68
C HIS A 305 2.45 -3.75 -28.96
N LEU A 306 1.45 -4.30 -29.66
CA LEU A 306 0.22 -3.60 -30.03
C LEU A 306 -0.88 -3.93 -29.03
N TYR A 307 -1.42 -2.91 -28.36
CA TYR A 307 -2.48 -3.05 -27.37
C TYR A 307 -3.73 -2.29 -27.80
N SER A 308 -4.89 -2.94 -27.69
CA SER A 308 -6.18 -2.26 -27.75
C SER A 308 -6.46 -1.58 -26.42
N GLY A 309 -6.51 -0.25 -26.40
CA GLY A 309 -7.00 0.49 -25.25
C GLY A 309 -8.52 0.35 -25.08
N VAL A 310 -8.96 0.30 -23.83
CA VAL A 310 -10.37 0.42 -23.44
C VAL A 310 -10.48 1.25 -22.16
N TRP A 311 -11.46 2.15 -22.11
CA TRP A 311 -11.73 2.94 -20.92
C TRP A 311 -12.72 2.20 -20.02
N ILE A 312 -12.31 1.72 -18.86
CA ILE A 312 -13.12 0.87 -17.99
C ILE A 312 -14.01 1.65 -17.00
N VAL A 313 -14.45 2.88 -17.35
CA VAL A 313 -15.48 3.59 -16.55
C VAL A 313 -16.79 2.80 -16.41
N THR A 314 -17.06 1.88 -17.34
CA THR A 314 -17.98 0.76 -17.16
C THR A 314 -17.37 -0.48 -17.81
N MET A 315 -17.75 -1.67 -17.35
CA MET A 315 -17.35 -2.95 -17.96
C MET A 315 -18.32 -3.37 -19.09
N ASN A 316 -19.32 -2.56 -19.43
CA ASN A 316 -20.15 -2.73 -20.63
C ASN A 316 -19.37 -2.30 -21.87
N ARG A 317 -18.51 -3.19 -22.36
CA ARG A 317 -17.60 -2.98 -23.50
C ARG A 317 -17.75 -4.11 -24.50
N ASN A 318 -17.33 -3.92 -25.74
CA ASN A 318 -17.43 -4.96 -26.77
C ASN A 318 -16.39 -6.09 -26.62
N TRP A 319 -16.36 -6.74 -25.46
CA TRP A 319 -15.51 -7.89 -25.17
C TRP A 319 -15.65 -9.05 -26.17
N PRO A 320 -16.86 -9.39 -26.68
CA PRO A 320 -17.01 -10.41 -27.71
C PRO A 320 -16.16 -10.13 -28.96
N MET A 321 -16.00 -8.86 -29.36
CA MET A 321 -15.16 -8.47 -30.50
C MET A 321 -13.69 -8.84 -30.26
N MET A 322 -13.19 -8.61 -29.04
CA MET A 322 -11.80 -8.89 -28.66
C MET A 322 -11.51 -10.39 -28.46
N ASN A 323 -12.54 -11.24 -28.55
CA ASN A 323 -12.43 -12.70 -28.53
C ASN A 323 -12.61 -13.36 -29.91
N LEU A 324 -12.79 -12.58 -30.98
CA LEU A 324 -12.79 -13.11 -32.35
C LEU A 324 -11.40 -13.65 -32.75
N PRO A 325 -11.31 -14.68 -33.60
CA PRO A 325 -10.04 -15.32 -33.96
C PRO A 325 -8.92 -14.35 -34.38
N GLU A 326 -9.22 -13.36 -35.23
CA GLU A 326 -8.23 -12.36 -35.64
C GLU A 326 -7.88 -11.38 -34.52
N ALA A 327 -8.87 -10.91 -33.75
CA ALA A 327 -8.66 -9.94 -32.67
C ALA A 327 -7.81 -10.50 -31.52
N LYS A 328 -7.75 -11.83 -31.35
CA LYS A 328 -6.91 -12.51 -30.35
C LYS A 328 -5.41 -12.26 -30.52
N LYS A 329 -4.95 -11.86 -31.72
CA LYS A 329 -3.55 -11.47 -31.97
C LYS A 329 -3.16 -10.12 -31.35
N MET A 330 -4.16 -9.33 -30.91
CA MET A 330 -3.95 -8.02 -30.32
C MET A 330 -4.04 -8.11 -28.79
N ASN A 331 -3.06 -7.51 -28.11
CA ASN A 331 -3.02 -7.42 -26.66
C ASN A 331 -4.09 -6.44 -26.14
N LEU A 332 -4.35 -6.47 -24.83
CA LEU A 332 -5.36 -5.61 -24.19
C LEU A 332 -4.69 -4.62 -23.23
N CYS A 333 -5.12 -3.36 -23.25
CA CYS A 333 -4.73 -2.36 -22.28
C CYS A 333 -5.98 -1.73 -21.64
N LEU A 334 -6.11 -1.89 -20.33
CA LEU A 334 -7.24 -1.34 -19.56
C LEU A 334 -6.79 -0.06 -18.87
N TRP A 335 -7.54 1.02 -19.08
CA TRP A 335 -7.33 2.31 -18.42
C TRP A 335 -8.63 2.78 -17.76
N GLY A 336 -8.54 3.37 -16.57
CA GLY A 336 -9.71 3.71 -15.74
C GLY A 336 -9.73 5.16 -15.28
N GLU A 337 -8.83 5.49 -14.35
CA GLU A 337 -8.72 6.81 -13.71
C GLU A 337 -7.30 7.12 -13.28
N HIS A 338 -7.05 8.39 -12.91
CA HIS A 338 -5.71 8.87 -12.65
C HIS A 338 -5.23 8.68 -11.21
N GLY A 339 -6.09 8.92 -10.21
CA GLY A 339 -5.69 8.96 -8.80
C GLY A 339 -6.00 7.71 -7.99
N GLN A 340 -6.91 6.86 -8.48
CA GLN A 340 -7.28 5.59 -7.85
C GLN A 340 -7.83 4.62 -8.88
N SER A 341 -7.66 3.32 -8.70
CA SER A 341 -8.17 2.32 -9.63
C SER A 341 -9.70 2.31 -9.63
N ARG A 342 -10.34 1.97 -10.77
CA ARG A 342 -11.80 1.83 -10.81
C ARG A 342 -12.31 0.68 -9.94
N PHE A 343 -11.47 -0.35 -9.76
CA PHE A 343 -11.72 -1.43 -8.82
C PHE A 343 -11.84 -0.89 -7.40
N MET A 344 -10.95 0.01 -6.96
CA MET A 344 -11.08 0.66 -5.65
C MET A 344 -12.24 1.65 -5.60
N SER A 345 -12.46 2.46 -6.64
CA SER A 345 -13.47 3.53 -6.57
C SER A 345 -14.93 3.04 -6.54
N TYR A 346 -15.20 1.87 -7.12
CA TYR A 346 -16.54 1.27 -7.16
C TYR A 346 -16.73 0.15 -6.13
N ASN A 347 -15.70 -0.13 -5.34
CA ASN A 347 -15.80 -1.07 -4.25
C ASN A 347 -16.56 -0.44 -3.07
N SER A 348 -17.35 -1.24 -2.37
CA SER A 348 -18.12 -0.83 -1.21
C SER A 348 -18.23 -1.97 -0.21
N GLY A 349 -18.42 -1.63 1.06
CA GLY A 349 -18.62 -2.57 2.15
C GLY A 349 -19.22 -1.84 3.34
N THR A 350 -19.64 -2.60 4.35
CA THR A 350 -20.16 -1.99 5.59
C THR A 350 -19.01 -1.41 6.41
N ASP A 351 -17.88 -2.14 6.50
CA ASP A 351 -16.67 -1.76 7.23
C ASP A 351 -15.39 -1.93 6.37
N GLY A 352 -14.22 -1.63 6.94
CA GLY A 352 -12.94 -1.77 6.25
C GLY A 352 -12.58 -3.20 5.84
N PHE A 353 -12.95 -4.20 6.64
CA PHE A 353 -12.74 -5.62 6.32
C PHE A 353 -13.60 -6.01 5.13
N ASP A 354 -14.89 -5.68 5.15
CA ASP A 354 -15.83 -5.95 4.07
C ASP A 354 -15.43 -5.25 2.77
N ILE A 355 -14.95 -4.01 2.84
CA ILE A 355 -14.38 -3.30 1.70
C ILE A 355 -13.22 -4.12 1.11
N GLN A 356 -12.26 -4.57 1.92
CA GLN A 356 -11.12 -5.31 1.41
C GLN A 356 -11.49 -6.70 0.87
N GLU A 357 -12.44 -7.40 1.50
CA GLU A 357 -12.97 -8.69 1.00
C GLU A 357 -13.70 -8.52 -0.34
N ASN A 358 -14.58 -7.51 -0.44
CA ASN A 358 -15.32 -7.22 -1.66
C ASN A 358 -14.41 -6.75 -2.78
N TYR A 359 -13.34 -6.02 -2.47
CA TYR A 359 -12.30 -5.66 -3.44
C TYR A 359 -11.70 -6.91 -4.09
N GLN A 360 -11.35 -7.92 -3.29
CA GLN A 360 -10.80 -9.18 -3.82
C GLN A 360 -11.84 -9.95 -4.64
N LYS A 361 -13.10 -10.03 -4.18
CA LYS A 361 -14.19 -10.66 -4.96
C LYS A 361 -14.45 -9.94 -6.29
N LEU A 362 -14.36 -8.61 -6.31
CA LEU A 362 -14.51 -7.80 -7.52
C LEU A 362 -13.37 -8.06 -8.51
N LEU A 363 -12.13 -8.12 -8.04
CA LEU A 363 -10.97 -8.51 -8.85
C LEU A 363 -11.16 -9.94 -9.41
N GLU A 364 -11.57 -10.90 -8.59
CA GLU A 364 -11.84 -12.27 -9.02
C GLU A 364 -12.89 -12.33 -10.13
N ARG A 365 -13.99 -11.57 -10.01
CA ARG A 365 -15.04 -11.52 -11.06
C ARG A 365 -14.55 -10.86 -12.34
N ALA A 366 -13.77 -9.80 -12.21
CA ALA A 366 -13.19 -9.10 -13.36
C ALA A 366 -12.20 -9.98 -14.13
N PHE A 367 -11.40 -10.78 -13.45
CA PHE A 367 -10.35 -11.55 -14.10
C PHE A 367 -10.75 -13.00 -14.33
N SER A 368 -11.15 -13.75 -13.30
CA SER A 368 -11.51 -15.17 -13.42
C SER A 368 -12.91 -15.41 -13.96
N GLY A 369 -13.76 -14.38 -14.00
CA GLY A 369 -15.15 -14.45 -14.48
C GLY A 369 -16.17 -14.35 -13.35
N GLY A 370 -17.41 -13.99 -13.67
CA GLY A 370 -18.45 -13.65 -12.71
C GLY A 370 -18.80 -14.74 -11.68
N ASN A 371 -18.58 -16.01 -12.02
CA ASN A 371 -18.73 -17.15 -11.10
C ASN A 371 -17.49 -17.37 -10.22
N ARG A 372 -16.47 -16.50 -10.31
CA ARG A 372 -15.20 -16.54 -9.57
C ARG A 372 -14.41 -17.85 -9.78
N ASN A 373 -14.60 -18.53 -10.90
CA ASN A 373 -13.86 -19.74 -11.27
C ASN A 373 -13.40 -19.68 -12.73
N PRO A 374 -12.08 -19.70 -13.04
CA PRO A 374 -11.61 -19.59 -14.42
C PRO A 374 -12.02 -20.79 -15.30
N ALA A 375 -12.45 -21.92 -14.73
CA ALA A 375 -13.02 -23.05 -15.46
C ALA A 375 -14.53 -22.94 -15.73
N ASP A 376 -15.24 -22.03 -15.04
CA ASP A 376 -16.67 -21.77 -15.24
C ASP A 376 -16.94 -20.27 -15.33
N LYS A 377 -17.10 -19.79 -16.56
CA LYS A 377 -17.18 -18.36 -16.85
C LYS A 377 -18.50 -18.04 -17.52
N PRO A 378 -19.20 -16.95 -17.13
CA PRO A 378 -20.32 -16.44 -17.90
C PRO A 378 -19.96 -16.21 -19.37
N ALA A 379 -20.96 -16.28 -20.25
CA ALA A 379 -20.74 -15.96 -21.65
C ALA A 379 -20.34 -14.47 -21.81
N LEU A 380 -19.39 -14.20 -22.71
CA LEU A 380 -19.00 -12.82 -23.01
C LEU A 380 -20.21 -12.02 -23.51
N SER A 381 -20.42 -10.86 -22.91
CA SER A 381 -21.49 -9.92 -23.23
C SER A 381 -20.95 -8.49 -23.26
N SER A 382 -21.52 -7.65 -24.12
CA SER A 382 -21.21 -6.23 -24.17
C SER A 382 -22.01 -5.38 -23.17
N THR A 383 -22.98 -5.99 -22.49
CA THR A 383 -23.91 -5.33 -21.57
C THR A 383 -24.18 -6.18 -20.33
N GLY A 384 -24.59 -5.54 -19.24
CA GLY A 384 -24.93 -6.18 -17.97
C GLY A 384 -23.75 -6.41 -17.03
N ASN A 385 -22.55 -5.94 -17.40
CA ASN A 385 -21.32 -6.01 -16.60
C ASN A 385 -21.23 -4.75 -15.73
N GLU A 386 -22.05 -4.67 -14.69
CA GLU A 386 -22.13 -3.48 -13.85
C GLU A 386 -21.06 -3.46 -12.75
N TRP A 387 -20.52 -2.28 -12.49
CA TRP A 387 -19.56 -2.03 -11.40
C TRP A 387 -20.19 -2.04 -10.00
N GLU A 388 -21.52 -1.91 -9.93
CA GLU A 388 -22.29 -1.76 -8.70
C GLU A 388 -23.43 -2.77 -8.69
N GLY A 389 -23.87 -3.17 -7.49
CA GLY A 389 -24.90 -4.19 -7.26
C GLY A 389 -24.54 -5.07 -6.07
N GLU A 390 -25.38 -6.05 -5.74
CA GLU A 390 -25.10 -7.02 -4.67
C GLU A 390 -23.86 -7.86 -5.01
N GLU A 391 -23.74 -8.29 -6.27
CA GLU A 391 -22.57 -9.01 -6.77
C GLU A 391 -22.07 -8.37 -8.07
N PRO A 392 -21.29 -7.27 -7.97
CA PRO A 392 -20.75 -6.56 -9.13
C PRO A 392 -19.99 -7.50 -10.06
N LEU A 393 -20.15 -7.32 -11.37
CA LEU A 393 -19.53 -8.15 -12.41
C LEU A 393 -19.87 -9.65 -12.37
N SER A 394 -20.90 -10.09 -11.64
CA SER A 394 -21.34 -11.51 -11.59
C SER A 394 -21.75 -12.10 -12.94
N THR A 395 -22.09 -11.26 -13.91
CA THR A 395 -22.44 -11.65 -15.29
C THR A 395 -21.27 -11.53 -16.28
N PHE A 396 -20.14 -10.96 -15.84
CA PHE A 396 -19.00 -10.70 -16.72
C PHE A 396 -18.26 -12.00 -17.02
N GLY A 397 -17.89 -12.20 -18.29
CA GLY A 397 -17.15 -13.41 -18.69
C GLY A 397 -15.73 -13.48 -18.13
N GLY A 398 -15.17 -12.37 -17.63
CA GLY A 398 -13.83 -12.33 -17.05
C GLY A 398 -12.71 -12.26 -18.10
N LEU A 399 -11.59 -11.64 -17.74
CA LEU A 399 -10.41 -11.55 -18.60
C LEU A 399 -9.77 -12.92 -18.92
N ALA A 400 -9.98 -13.93 -18.08
CA ALA A 400 -9.56 -15.32 -18.29
C ALA A 400 -10.24 -16.01 -19.48
N THR A 401 -11.19 -15.35 -20.15
CA THR A 401 -11.69 -15.79 -21.48
C THR A 401 -10.75 -15.40 -22.63
N MET A 402 -9.82 -14.50 -22.38
CA MET A 402 -8.99 -13.84 -23.40
C MET A 402 -7.51 -13.84 -23.06
N ILE A 403 -7.15 -13.84 -21.78
CA ILE A 403 -5.78 -13.78 -21.25
C ILE A 403 -5.52 -15.02 -20.43
N ALA A 404 -4.46 -15.76 -20.76
CA ALA A 404 -4.08 -16.97 -20.04
C ALA A 404 -3.41 -16.62 -18.71
N GLU A 405 -3.53 -17.51 -17.73
CA GLU A 405 -2.80 -17.41 -16.48
C GLU A 405 -1.28 -17.59 -16.66
N ARG A 406 -0.50 -16.92 -15.81
CA ARG A 406 0.97 -16.80 -15.90
C ARG A 406 1.62 -17.23 -14.58
N PRO A 407 1.76 -18.54 -14.31
CA PRO A 407 2.40 -19.02 -13.09
C PRO A 407 3.90 -18.69 -13.07
N THR A 408 4.45 -18.33 -11.91
CA THR A 408 5.87 -17.95 -11.73
C THR A 408 6.61 -18.70 -10.63
N VAL A 409 5.90 -19.48 -9.82
CA VAL A 409 6.50 -20.20 -8.68
C VAL A 409 7.36 -21.35 -9.19
N GLN A 410 8.68 -21.20 -9.07
CA GLN A 410 9.66 -22.16 -9.57
C GLN A 410 10.96 -22.12 -8.77
N GLY A 411 11.82 -23.10 -8.98
CA GLY A 411 13.13 -23.19 -8.34
C GLY A 411 13.16 -24.31 -7.31
N LYS A 412 13.73 -24.05 -6.14
CA LYS A 412 13.91 -25.04 -5.07
C LYS A 412 13.05 -24.68 -3.87
N LEU A 413 12.63 -25.69 -3.11
CA LEU A 413 12.02 -25.46 -1.80
C LEU A 413 12.90 -24.55 -0.90
N PRO A 414 12.27 -23.79 0.01
CA PRO A 414 10.84 -23.77 0.34
C PRO A 414 9.95 -22.94 -0.60
N PHE A 415 8.65 -23.25 -0.56
CA PHE A 415 7.56 -22.37 -0.95
C PHE A 415 6.80 -21.97 0.31
N ILE A 416 6.47 -20.69 0.51
CA ILE A 416 5.75 -20.21 1.69
C ILE A 416 4.76 -19.13 1.24
N THR A 417 3.51 -19.25 1.69
CA THR A 417 2.52 -18.17 1.67
C THR A 417 1.81 -18.13 3.01
N ASN A 418 1.62 -16.93 3.55
CA ASN A 418 0.69 -16.64 4.64
C ASN A 418 -0.56 -15.95 4.09
N PHE A 419 -0.77 -16.01 2.77
CA PHE A 419 -1.89 -15.39 2.08
C PHE A 419 -1.94 -13.87 2.26
N GLN A 420 -0.77 -13.23 2.43
CA GLN A 420 -0.68 -11.79 2.63
C GLN A 420 -0.96 -11.01 1.36
N LEU A 421 -1.89 -10.06 1.46
CA LEU A 421 -2.24 -9.11 0.41
C LEU A 421 -1.36 -7.85 0.40
N GLY A 422 -0.68 -7.55 1.51
CA GLY A 422 0.15 -6.35 1.67
C GLY A 422 -0.46 -5.27 2.58
N ASN A 423 -1.48 -5.61 3.37
CA ASN A 423 -2.12 -4.70 4.34
C ASN A 423 -2.76 -5.46 5.51
N GLY A 424 -3.08 -4.72 6.58
CA GLY A 424 -3.92 -5.19 7.68
C GLY A 424 -4.29 -4.06 8.64
N GLU A 425 -5.45 -4.16 9.30
CA GLU A 425 -5.80 -3.28 10.44
C GLU A 425 -4.87 -3.52 11.63
N ARG A 426 -4.36 -4.75 11.76
CA ARG A 426 -3.31 -5.12 12.70
C ARG A 426 -2.28 -6.01 12.01
N TYR A 427 -1.07 -5.99 12.54
CA TYR A 427 -0.04 -6.97 12.19
C TYR A 427 -0.05 -8.09 13.22
N ASN A 428 -0.27 -9.31 12.77
CA ASN A 428 -0.23 -10.51 13.59
C ASN A 428 1.10 -11.23 13.44
N TYR A 429 1.58 -11.83 14.53
CA TYR A 429 2.68 -12.79 14.50
C TYR A 429 2.22 -14.05 15.24
N LYS A 430 2.13 -15.15 14.50
CA LYS A 430 1.57 -16.44 14.92
C LYS A 430 0.20 -16.33 15.63
N GLY A 431 -0.73 -15.62 15.01
CA GLY A 431 -2.13 -15.51 15.42
C GLY A 431 -2.42 -14.36 16.38
N LYS A 432 -1.37 -13.75 16.97
CA LYS A 432 -1.50 -12.70 18.00
C LYS A 432 -1.11 -11.34 17.45
N LYS A 433 -1.83 -10.30 17.87
CA LYS A 433 -1.51 -8.90 17.55
C LYS A 433 -0.11 -8.54 18.04
N ALA A 434 0.77 -8.19 17.12
CA ALA A 434 2.11 -7.71 17.40
C ALA A 434 2.26 -6.20 17.15
N PHE A 435 1.49 -5.64 16.22
CA PHE A 435 1.53 -4.23 15.87
C PHE A 435 0.19 -3.73 15.27
N GLY A 436 0.05 -2.42 15.06
CA GLY A 436 -1.16 -1.76 14.57
C GLY A 436 -1.35 -1.82 13.05
N GLY A 437 -2.14 -0.88 12.53
CA GLY A 437 -2.49 -0.76 11.12
C GLY A 437 -1.28 -0.56 10.22
N TRP A 438 -1.29 -1.21 9.06
CA TRP A 438 -0.15 -1.21 8.16
C TRP A 438 -0.53 -1.49 6.70
N TYR A 439 0.30 -0.97 5.79
CA TYR A 439 0.25 -1.19 4.36
C TYR A 439 1.67 -1.23 3.79
N ASN A 440 2.01 -2.28 3.06
CA ASN A 440 3.24 -2.40 2.28
C ASN A 440 3.13 -3.55 1.26
N MET A 441 3.10 -3.22 -0.05
CA MET A 441 3.05 -4.23 -1.12
C MET A 441 4.30 -5.12 -1.19
N GLY A 442 5.44 -4.68 -0.64
CA GLY A 442 6.63 -5.53 -0.47
C GLY A 442 6.38 -6.72 0.47
N ALA A 443 5.33 -6.67 1.30
CA ALA A 443 4.92 -7.78 2.16
C ALA A 443 3.94 -8.75 1.47
N GLN A 444 3.45 -8.45 0.26
CA GLN A 444 2.50 -9.30 -0.44
C GLN A 444 3.16 -10.65 -0.78
N ASP A 445 2.53 -11.75 -0.38
CA ASP A 445 3.01 -13.10 -0.68
C ASP A 445 2.78 -13.48 -2.15
N TYR A 446 3.28 -14.64 -2.58
CA TYR A 446 2.82 -15.23 -3.83
C TYR A 446 1.29 -15.44 -3.79
N GLN A 447 0.57 -14.74 -4.65
CA GLN A 447 -0.86 -14.91 -4.83
C GLN A 447 -1.13 -16.19 -5.65
N PRO A 448 -2.23 -16.92 -5.36
CA PRO A 448 -2.60 -18.13 -6.10
C PRO A 448 -2.64 -17.89 -7.61
N THR A 449 -2.07 -18.82 -8.38
CA THR A 449 -2.20 -18.85 -9.85
C THR A 449 -3.66 -18.90 -10.27
N TYR A 450 -4.51 -19.55 -9.47
CA TYR A 450 -5.93 -19.71 -9.76
C TYR A 450 -6.80 -19.07 -8.69
N ARG A 451 -7.81 -18.30 -9.14
CA ARG A 451 -8.64 -17.43 -8.29
C ARG A 451 -10.12 -17.49 -8.67
N TRP A 452 -10.85 -18.58 -8.43
CA TRP A 452 -10.44 -19.82 -7.76
C TRP A 452 -10.78 -21.03 -8.61
N LEU A 453 -9.83 -21.96 -8.78
CA LEU A 453 -10.06 -23.20 -9.52
C LEU A 453 -10.57 -24.28 -8.56
N VAL A 454 -11.90 -24.43 -8.52
CA VAL A 454 -12.60 -25.34 -7.61
C VAL A 454 -13.28 -26.46 -8.38
N TYR A 455 -12.97 -27.70 -7.99
CA TYR A 455 -13.49 -28.91 -8.63
C TYR A 455 -14.00 -29.93 -7.61
N ASN A 456 -14.86 -30.85 -8.04
CA ASN A 456 -15.07 -32.10 -7.31
C ASN A 456 -13.74 -32.86 -7.27
N ALA A 457 -13.41 -33.44 -6.12
CA ALA A 457 -12.13 -34.10 -5.90
C ALA A 457 -11.76 -35.08 -7.02
N ASP A 458 -10.50 -35.01 -7.49
CA ASP A 458 -9.93 -35.87 -8.53
C ASP A 458 -10.60 -35.76 -9.91
N THR A 459 -11.30 -34.64 -10.16
CA THR A 459 -11.94 -34.36 -11.46
C THR A 459 -11.65 -32.93 -11.91
N GLU A 460 -12.12 -32.60 -13.12
CA GLU A 460 -12.20 -31.22 -13.64
C GLU A 460 -13.66 -30.74 -13.71
N VAL A 461 -14.56 -31.39 -12.97
CA VAL A 461 -15.96 -30.98 -12.86
C VAL A 461 -16.05 -29.89 -11.79
N VAL A 462 -16.47 -28.69 -12.19
CA VAL A 462 -16.60 -27.54 -11.30
C VAL A 462 -17.50 -27.86 -10.10
N SER A 463 -17.06 -27.40 -8.93
CA SER A 463 -17.80 -27.54 -7.68
C SER A 463 -18.03 -26.17 -7.04
N THR A 464 -19.17 -26.03 -6.37
CA THR A 464 -19.53 -24.89 -5.53
C THR A 464 -19.61 -25.27 -4.06
N ASP A 465 -19.29 -26.52 -3.72
CA ASP A 465 -19.45 -27.06 -2.36
C ASP A 465 -18.60 -26.29 -1.36
N ILE A 466 -17.37 -25.92 -1.72
CA ILE A 466 -16.50 -25.06 -0.90
C ILE A 466 -16.07 -23.86 -1.73
N GLN A 467 -16.15 -22.67 -1.16
CA GLN A 467 -15.72 -21.43 -1.79
C GLN A 467 -14.59 -20.78 -0.98
N PRO A 468 -13.39 -20.64 -1.56
CA PRO A 468 -12.31 -19.88 -0.96
C PRO A 468 -12.52 -18.36 -1.13
N PHE A 469 -12.03 -17.58 -0.18
CA PHE A 469 -11.91 -16.12 -0.28
C PHE A 469 -10.82 -15.59 0.66
N TYR A 470 -10.33 -14.38 0.42
CA TYR A 470 -9.48 -13.69 1.38
C TYR A 470 -10.31 -12.98 2.43
N THR A 471 -9.81 -12.97 3.65
CA THR A 471 -10.33 -12.15 4.75
C THR A 471 -9.20 -11.51 5.54
N HIS A 472 -9.49 -10.36 6.13
CA HIS A 472 -8.63 -9.64 7.07
C HIS A 472 -9.17 -9.71 8.51
N ARG A 473 -10.25 -10.47 8.74
CA ARG A 473 -10.93 -10.61 10.05
C ARG A 473 -10.09 -11.38 11.08
N ASP A 474 -9.08 -12.11 10.63
CA ASP A 474 -8.04 -12.74 11.45
C ASP A 474 -6.85 -13.08 10.53
N ALA A 475 -5.65 -13.25 11.08
CA ALA A 475 -4.49 -13.69 10.32
C ALA A 475 -3.45 -14.37 11.20
N TYR A 476 -2.76 -15.37 10.66
CA TYR A 476 -1.66 -16.02 11.38
C TYR A 476 -0.40 -15.15 11.42
N ASN A 477 0.13 -14.73 10.28
CA ASN A 477 1.23 -13.75 10.21
C ASN A 477 0.83 -12.64 9.25
N GLY A 478 0.98 -11.38 9.63
CA GLY A 478 0.53 -10.23 8.84
C GLY A 478 -0.95 -9.88 9.10
N GLY A 479 -1.71 -9.56 8.05
CA GLY A 479 -3.03 -8.93 8.14
C GLY A 479 -4.15 -9.64 7.37
N SER A 480 -3.85 -10.66 6.57
CA SER A 480 -4.86 -11.43 5.81
C SER A 480 -4.67 -12.94 5.92
N THR A 481 -5.72 -13.71 5.61
CA THR A 481 -5.71 -15.18 5.56
C THR A 481 -6.62 -15.69 4.44
N LEU A 482 -6.46 -16.97 4.07
CA LEU A 482 -7.44 -17.68 3.24
C LEU A 482 -8.55 -18.24 4.15
N ALA A 483 -9.80 -17.99 3.80
CA ALA A 483 -10.97 -18.62 4.41
C ALA A 483 -11.59 -19.64 3.43
N LEU A 484 -12.03 -20.78 3.97
CA LEU A 484 -12.72 -21.83 3.24
C LEU A 484 -14.10 -22.05 3.84
N GLU A 485 -15.15 -21.80 3.07
CA GLU A 485 -16.53 -21.92 3.56
C GLU A 485 -17.43 -22.73 2.61
N GLY A 486 -18.43 -23.40 3.16
CA GLY A 486 -19.47 -24.08 2.39
C GLY A 486 -19.87 -25.44 2.99
N THR A 487 -20.20 -26.41 2.14
CA THR A 487 -20.58 -27.77 2.54
C THR A 487 -19.45 -28.76 2.28
N ALA A 488 -18.83 -29.28 3.34
CA ALA A 488 -17.86 -30.37 3.23
C ALA A 488 -18.58 -31.71 3.04
N THR A 489 -18.22 -32.46 2.00
CA THR A 489 -18.85 -33.75 1.68
C THR A 489 -17.85 -34.91 1.68
N ALA A 490 -18.36 -36.15 1.62
CA ALA A 490 -17.52 -37.34 1.48
C ALA A 490 -16.90 -37.48 0.08
N GLY A 491 -17.49 -36.82 -0.93
CA GLY A 491 -16.94 -36.76 -2.28
C GLY A 491 -15.70 -35.87 -2.35
N GLY A 492 -15.64 -34.84 -1.51
CA GLY A 492 -14.51 -33.93 -1.41
C GLY A 492 -14.47 -32.86 -2.50
N THR A 493 -13.86 -31.72 -2.16
CA THR A 493 -13.72 -30.55 -3.03
C THR A 493 -12.25 -30.17 -3.15
N ASP A 494 -11.73 -30.13 -4.37
CA ASP A 494 -10.37 -29.68 -4.69
C ASP A 494 -10.37 -28.18 -4.94
N ILE A 495 -9.43 -27.48 -4.29
CA ILE A 495 -9.13 -26.07 -4.48
C ILE A 495 -7.69 -26.00 -4.97
N VAL A 496 -7.51 -25.92 -6.28
CA VAL A 496 -6.18 -25.84 -6.89
C VAL A 496 -5.70 -24.40 -6.81
N LEU A 497 -4.57 -24.15 -6.17
CA LEU A 497 -4.10 -22.81 -5.85
C LEU A 497 -2.96 -22.36 -6.76
N TYR A 498 -1.93 -23.19 -6.90
CA TYR A 498 -0.71 -22.85 -7.61
C TYR A 498 -0.36 -23.90 -8.65
N ARG A 499 0.15 -23.43 -9.79
CA ARG A 499 0.96 -24.23 -10.71
C ARG A 499 2.42 -23.83 -10.55
N THR A 500 3.31 -24.81 -10.45
CA THR A 500 4.69 -24.60 -10.02
C THR A 500 5.69 -25.42 -10.85
N ASP A 501 6.97 -25.09 -10.71
CA ASP A 501 8.10 -25.96 -11.09
C ASP A 501 9.12 -26.00 -9.95
N LEU A 502 8.73 -26.61 -8.83
CA LEU A 502 9.49 -26.61 -7.58
C LEU A 502 10.19 -27.95 -7.35
N GLU A 503 11.52 -27.91 -7.25
CA GLU A 503 12.38 -29.03 -6.93
C GLU A 503 12.44 -29.25 -5.41
N ILE A 504 12.26 -30.50 -4.99
CA ILE A 504 12.64 -30.97 -3.65
C ILE A 504 14.15 -31.25 -3.69
N SER A 505 14.93 -30.32 -3.17
CA SER A 505 16.37 -30.28 -3.38
C SER A 505 17.18 -30.99 -2.30
N ASP A 506 16.56 -31.25 -1.14
CA ASP A 506 17.18 -31.93 -0.02
C ASP A 506 16.23 -32.95 0.64
N ALA A 507 16.68 -33.59 1.70
CA ALA A 507 15.93 -34.61 2.44
C ALA A 507 14.75 -34.03 3.23
N ASN A 508 13.91 -34.94 3.76
CA ASN A 508 12.83 -34.66 4.70
C ASN A 508 11.84 -33.56 4.26
N PRO A 509 11.24 -33.66 3.06
CA PRO A 509 10.25 -32.68 2.64
C PRO A 509 9.04 -32.65 3.60
N LYS A 510 8.62 -31.45 4.01
CA LYS A 510 7.52 -31.20 4.96
C LYS A 510 6.50 -30.20 4.41
N VAL A 511 5.26 -30.37 4.85
CA VAL A 511 4.23 -29.33 4.82
C VAL A 511 4.21 -28.61 6.16
N ASN A 512 4.21 -27.28 6.14
CA ASN A 512 3.92 -26.44 7.29
C ASN A 512 2.60 -25.69 7.03
N ILE A 513 1.58 -25.92 7.85
CA ILE A 513 0.24 -25.35 7.64
C ILE A 513 -0.34 -24.82 8.94
N ALA A 514 -0.83 -23.58 8.94
CA ALA A 514 -1.49 -22.98 10.09
C ALA A 514 -2.99 -22.89 9.84
N VAL A 515 -3.80 -23.41 10.77
CA VAL A 515 -5.27 -23.49 10.64
C VAL A 515 -5.99 -23.05 11.91
N LYS A 516 -7.24 -22.60 11.75
CA LYS A 516 -8.13 -22.22 12.85
C LYS A 516 -9.58 -22.57 12.52
N THR A 517 -10.27 -23.28 13.42
CA THR A 517 -11.70 -23.66 13.29
C THR A 517 -12.64 -22.83 14.14
N TYR A 518 -12.11 -22.01 15.07
CA TYR A 518 -12.87 -21.28 16.11
C TYR A 518 -13.65 -22.16 17.11
N GLU A 519 -13.47 -23.46 17.07
CA GLU A 519 -14.16 -24.38 17.97
C GLU A 519 -13.37 -24.58 19.27
N GLU A 520 -14.02 -24.42 20.42
CA GLU A 520 -13.41 -24.60 21.75
C GLU A 520 -12.96 -26.05 22.02
N GLN A 521 -13.52 -27.01 21.29
CA GLN A 521 -13.25 -28.43 21.45
C GLN A 521 -12.38 -28.96 20.30
N GLU A 522 -11.72 -30.09 20.54
CA GLU A 522 -10.98 -30.78 19.50
C GLU A 522 -11.89 -31.07 18.29
N THR A 523 -11.53 -30.52 17.14
CA THR A 523 -12.39 -30.50 15.94
C THR A 523 -11.61 -30.99 14.73
N PRO A 524 -12.14 -31.94 13.94
CA PRO A 524 -11.51 -32.36 12.70
C PRO A 524 -11.53 -31.20 11.69
N THR A 525 -10.37 -30.84 11.15
CA THR A 525 -10.31 -29.76 10.15
C THR A 525 -10.92 -30.20 8.81
N ASN A 526 -11.04 -31.51 8.58
CA ASN A 526 -11.42 -32.11 7.29
C ASN A 526 -10.60 -31.61 6.09
N LEU A 527 -9.45 -30.97 6.35
CA LEU A 527 -8.58 -30.36 5.37
C LEU A 527 -7.40 -31.30 5.05
N TYR A 528 -7.04 -31.31 3.78
CA TYR A 528 -5.87 -31.98 3.25
C TYR A 528 -5.09 -30.98 2.41
N VAL A 529 -3.77 -31.01 2.50
CA VAL A 529 -2.92 -30.41 1.47
C VAL A 529 -2.79 -31.42 0.35
N ILE A 530 -3.06 -31.00 -0.89
CA ILE A 530 -2.93 -31.86 -2.07
C ILE A 530 -1.80 -31.37 -2.96
N LEU A 531 -0.94 -32.31 -3.36
CA LEU A 531 0.24 -32.02 -4.17
C LEU A 531 0.29 -32.96 -5.38
N LYS A 532 0.72 -32.45 -6.53
CA LYS A 532 0.88 -33.25 -7.75
C LYS A 532 2.31 -33.16 -8.25
N LYS A 533 2.92 -34.31 -8.54
CA LYS A 533 4.25 -34.39 -9.15
C LYS A 533 4.21 -33.98 -10.62
N LYS A 534 5.29 -33.38 -11.10
CA LYS A 534 5.48 -33.07 -12.52
C LYS A 534 5.33 -34.33 -13.38
N GLY A 535 4.40 -34.27 -14.33
CA GLY A 535 4.10 -35.39 -15.23
C GLY A 535 3.23 -36.51 -14.63
N SER A 536 2.73 -36.34 -13.41
CA SER A 536 1.71 -37.21 -12.81
C SER A 536 0.34 -36.55 -12.88
N ASN A 537 -0.72 -37.37 -12.98
CA ASN A 537 -2.10 -36.89 -12.83
C ASN A 537 -2.71 -37.24 -11.46
N ILE A 538 -1.92 -37.84 -10.56
CA ILE A 538 -2.36 -38.28 -9.24
C ILE A 538 -2.11 -37.18 -8.22
N TRP A 539 -3.11 -36.87 -7.39
CA TRP A 539 -2.97 -36.04 -6.21
C TRP A 539 -2.50 -36.89 -5.02
N GLU A 540 -1.40 -36.49 -4.40
CA GLU A 540 -1.00 -37.00 -3.09
C GLU A 540 -1.70 -36.16 -2.01
N GLU A 541 -2.39 -36.81 -1.07
CA GLU A 541 -3.13 -36.16 0.01
C GLU A 541 -2.35 -36.21 1.33
N ILE A 542 -2.22 -35.06 2.00
CA ILE A 542 -1.57 -34.93 3.31
C ILE A 542 -2.61 -34.38 4.28
N ALA A 543 -3.11 -35.22 5.18
CA ALA A 543 -4.17 -34.86 6.13
C ALA A 543 -3.67 -33.87 7.19
N VAL A 544 -4.43 -32.79 7.40
CA VAL A 544 -4.09 -31.75 8.40
C VAL A 544 -4.49 -32.17 9.82
N GLY A 545 -5.41 -33.12 9.98
CA GLY A 545 -5.82 -33.65 11.29
C GLY A 545 -6.83 -32.76 12.02
N ASN A 546 -6.70 -32.62 13.34
CA ASN A 546 -7.67 -31.92 14.20
C ASN A 546 -7.07 -30.67 14.82
N THR A 547 -7.82 -29.58 14.94
CA THR A 547 -7.48 -28.51 15.89
C THR A 547 -7.84 -28.98 17.30
N THR A 548 -7.11 -28.53 18.31
CA THR A 548 -7.31 -28.85 19.73
C THR A 548 -8.18 -27.82 20.47
N GLY A 549 -8.32 -26.62 19.91
CA GLY A 549 -9.18 -25.56 20.43
C GLY A 549 -9.37 -24.43 19.42
N LYS A 550 -9.77 -23.26 19.94
CA LYS A 550 -10.18 -22.12 19.10
C LYS A 550 -9.05 -21.25 18.56
N GLU A 551 -7.83 -21.39 19.09
CA GLU A 551 -6.65 -20.60 18.70
C GLU A 551 -6.00 -21.14 17.41
N TRP A 552 -5.09 -20.36 16.82
CA TRP A 552 -4.32 -20.80 15.66
C TRP A 552 -3.38 -21.96 15.99
N GLU A 553 -3.33 -22.97 15.11
CA GLU A 553 -2.39 -24.09 15.23
C GLU A 553 -1.56 -24.28 13.96
N GLU A 554 -0.24 -24.13 14.09
CA GLU A 554 0.71 -24.52 13.05
C GLU A 554 1.08 -26.01 13.19
N LYS A 555 0.99 -26.74 12.08
CA LYS A 555 1.31 -28.16 11.98
C LYS A 555 2.42 -28.40 10.99
N THR A 556 3.33 -29.31 11.36
CA THR A 556 4.38 -29.81 10.47
C THR A 556 4.08 -31.26 10.14
N LEU A 557 3.93 -31.56 8.85
CA LEU A 557 3.46 -32.85 8.34
C LEU A 557 4.45 -33.41 7.32
N ASP A 558 4.60 -34.73 7.28
CA ASP A 558 5.46 -35.39 6.30
C ASP A 558 4.86 -35.33 4.89
N MET A 559 5.66 -34.97 3.90
CA MET A 559 5.27 -35.07 2.48
C MET A 559 5.42 -36.51 1.98
N SER A 560 4.63 -37.41 2.56
CA SER A 560 4.59 -38.82 2.15
C SER A 560 4.33 -38.93 0.64
N GLY A 561 5.09 -39.80 -0.03
CA GLY A 561 5.03 -39.94 -1.48
C GLY A 561 6.03 -39.08 -2.25
N PHE A 562 6.69 -38.11 -1.62
CA PHE A 562 7.73 -37.27 -2.24
C PHE A 562 9.14 -37.61 -1.74
N ALA A 563 10.14 -37.46 -2.62
CA ALA A 563 11.54 -37.66 -2.32
C ALA A 563 12.41 -36.56 -2.95
N THR A 564 13.65 -36.44 -2.48
CA THR A 564 14.66 -35.56 -3.08
C THR A 564 14.81 -35.84 -4.58
N GLY A 565 14.79 -34.79 -5.40
CA GLY A 565 14.82 -34.84 -6.86
C GLY A 565 13.43 -34.87 -7.53
N ASP A 566 12.34 -35.06 -6.78
CA ASP A 566 11.00 -34.87 -7.31
C ASP A 566 10.70 -33.38 -7.57
N PHE A 567 9.81 -33.13 -8.54
CA PHE A 567 9.28 -31.80 -8.84
C PHE A 567 7.79 -31.73 -8.55
N ILE A 568 7.37 -30.66 -7.87
CA ILE A 568 5.97 -30.36 -7.57
C ILE A 568 5.45 -29.45 -8.70
N GLU A 569 4.37 -29.88 -9.36
CA GLU A 569 3.73 -29.14 -10.46
C GLU A 569 2.45 -28.43 -10.02
N TYR A 570 1.72 -28.96 -9.04
CA TYR A 570 0.54 -28.30 -8.50
C TYR A 570 0.48 -28.40 -6.97
N ILE A 571 0.00 -27.32 -6.37
CA ILE A 571 -0.27 -27.18 -4.93
C ILE A 571 -1.74 -26.77 -4.76
N GLY A 572 -2.47 -27.45 -3.90
CA GLY A 572 -3.84 -27.11 -3.58
C GLY A 572 -4.27 -27.60 -2.21
N LEU A 573 -5.55 -27.41 -1.93
CA LEU A 573 -6.22 -27.89 -0.73
C LEU A 573 -7.39 -28.80 -1.12
N ARG A 574 -7.71 -29.79 -0.29
CA ARG A 574 -8.93 -30.59 -0.42
C ARG A 574 -9.70 -30.56 0.89
N VAL A 575 -10.99 -30.26 0.81
CA VAL A 575 -11.91 -30.38 1.94
C VAL A 575 -12.73 -31.65 1.72
N LYS A 576 -12.64 -32.59 2.65
CA LYS A 576 -13.30 -33.90 2.54
C LYS A 576 -13.71 -34.41 3.92
N ALA A 577 -15.01 -34.53 4.15
CA ALA A 577 -15.59 -34.95 5.42
C ALA A 577 -16.37 -36.25 5.25
N THR A 578 -16.10 -37.25 6.10
CA THR A 578 -16.81 -38.55 6.03
C THR A 578 -18.31 -38.42 6.32
N THR A 579 -18.67 -37.48 7.18
CA THR A 579 -20.05 -37.05 7.44
C THR A 579 -20.19 -35.61 6.94
N PRO A 580 -21.23 -35.29 6.14
CA PRO A 580 -21.40 -33.95 5.63
C PRO A 580 -21.45 -32.87 6.72
N VAL A 581 -20.75 -31.76 6.50
CA VAL A 581 -20.78 -30.56 7.34
C VAL A 581 -21.27 -29.41 6.47
N ASN A 582 -22.53 -28.98 6.66
CA ASN A 582 -23.17 -28.01 5.76
C ASN A 582 -22.64 -26.58 5.92
N ASP A 583 -22.18 -26.23 7.11
CA ASP A 583 -21.66 -24.92 7.48
C ASP A 583 -20.16 -25.02 7.81
N TYR A 584 -19.40 -25.69 6.93
CA TYR A 584 -17.96 -25.78 7.06
C TYR A 584 -17.35 -24.39 7.00
N SER A 585 -16.50 -24.04 7.97
CA SER A 585 -15.68 -22.83 7.96
C SER A 585 -14.32 -23.16 8.56
N LEU A 586 -13.25 -22.75 7.89
CA LEU A 586 -11.87 -22.93 8.33
C LEU A 586 -11.00 -21.82 7.78
N TYR A 587 -10.13 -21.26 8.61
CA TYR A 587 -9.06 -20.37 8.15
C TYR A 587 -7.75 -21.12 7.94
N VAL A 588 -7.04 -20.76 6.88
CA VAL A 588 -5.70 -21.25 6.53
C VAL A 588 -4.75 -20.05 6.45
N GLY A 589 -4.01 -19.81 7.53
CA GLY A 589 -3.15 -18.62 7.69
C GLY A 589 -1.71 -18.82 7.23
N LYS A 590 -1.32 -20.06 6.90
CA LYS A 590 -0.02 -20.40 6.33
C LYS A 590 -0.13 -21.68 5.52
N LEU A 591 0.51 -21.70 4.35
CA LEU A 591 0.81 -22.90 3.58
C LEU A 591 2.28 -22.83 3.14
N GLY A 592 3.09 -23.73 3.67
CA GLY A 592 4.51 -23.86 3.38
C GLY A 592 4.88 -25.27 2.98
N LEU A 593 5.78 -25.39 2.01
CA LEU A 593 6.48 -26.63 1.65
C LEU A 593 7.96 -26.38 1.87
N SER A 594 8.63 -27.25 2.61
CA SER A 594 10.05 -27.10 2.96
C SER A 594 10.80 -28.42 2.85
N ASP A 595 12.13 -28.37 2.79
CA ASP A 595 13.03 -29.51 2.90
C ASP A 595 14.22 -29.14 3.81
N ASP A 596 15.20 -30.04 3.94
CA ASP A 596 16.37 -29.82 4.79
C ASP A 596 17.39 -28.82 4.22
N ARG A 597 17.18 -28.26 3.01
CA ARG A 597 18.11 -27.32 2.37
C ARG A 597 18.40 -26.12 3.27
N LEU A 598 19.67 -25.83 3.52
CA LEU A 598 20.10 -24.62 4.23
C LEU A 598 20.86 -23.69 3.29
N VAL A 599 20.58 -22.39 3.38
CA VAL A 599 21.21 -21.34 2.58
C VAL A 599 21.62 -20.19 3.50
N LYS A 600 22.88 -19.79 3.39
CA LYS A 600 23.39 -18.62 4.11
C LYS A 600 22.84 -17.34 3.49
N VAL A 601 22.38 -16.40 4.32
CA VAL A 601 21.89 -15.08 3.89
C VAL A 601 22.87 -13.97 4.21
N ALA A 602 22.91 -12.97 3.32
CA ALA A 602 23.69 -11.75 3.50
C ALA A 602 23.24 -10.95 4.74
N SER A 603 24.16 -10.16 5.29
CA SER A 603 23.86 -9.30 6.43
C SER A 603 23.22 -7.99 6.00
N VAL A 604 22.32 -7.49 6.85
CA VAL A 604 21.85 -6.09 6.81
C VAL A 604 22.96 -5.19 7.33
N GLU A 605 23.18 -4.06 6.66
CA GLU A 605 24.12 -3.02 7.06
C GLU A 605 23.51 -1.64 6.84
N ASP A 606 24.12 -0.61 7.43
CA ASP A 606 23.71 0.78 7.25
C ASP A 606 22.21 1.05 7.47
N LEU A 607 21.61 0.37 8.46
CA LEU A 607 20.25 0.67 8.91
C LEU A 607 20.18 2.13 9.38
N MET A 608 19.29 2.90 8.77
CA MET A 608 18.98 4.28 9.13
C MET A 608 17.54 4.38 9.63
N VAL A 609 17.33 5.18 10.66
CA VAL A 609 16.01 5.40 11.29
C VAL A 609 15.67 6.89 11.26
N GLU A 610 14.65 7.29 10.49
CA GLU A 610 14.05 8.61 10.58
C GLU A 610 12.83 8.57 11.51
N VAL A 611 12.87 9.33 12.60
CA VAL A 611 11.77 9.41 13.57
C VAL A 611 10.65 10.30 13.03
N LYS A 612 9.41 9.80 13.11
CA LYS A 612 8.16 10.45 12.70
C LYS A 612 7.16 10.43 13.86
N GLU A 613 6.26 11.40 13.92
CA GLU A 613 5.07 11.38 14.80
C GLU A 613 5.37 10.99 16.27
N GLU A 614 6.42 11.57 16.86
CA GLU A 614 6.86 11.25 18.21
C GLU A 614 5.95 11.90 19.26
N THR A 615 5.41 11.11 20.17
CA THR A 615 4.60 11.57 21.33
C THR A 615 5.25 11.11 22.63
N GLN A 616 4.71 11.49 23.79
CA GLN A 616 5.16 10.99 25.08
C GLN A 616 5.08 9.46 25.24
N GLN A 617 4.24 8.74 24.48
CA GLN A 617 4.10 7.28 24.65
C GLN A 617 4.19 6.48 23.34
N SER A 618 4.44 7.16 22.21
CA SER A 618 4.59 6.50 20.92
C SER A 618 5.61 7.16 20.00
N MET A 619 5.99 6.45 18.93
CA MET A 619 6.70 7.00 17.78
C MET A 619 6.43 6.21 16.50
N SER A 620 6.53 6.88 15.36
CA SER A 620 6.61 6.24 14.04
C SER A 620 8.05 6.27 13.54
N VAL A 621 8.42 5.32 12.68
CA VAL A 621 9.76 5.28 12.07
C VAL A 621 9.70 4.98 10.59
N LYS A 622 10.55 5.70 9.84
CA LYS A 622 10.84 5.40 8.43
C LYS A 622 12.25 4.86 8.33
N LEU A 623 12.39 3.71 7.68
CA LEU A 623 13.59 2.88 7.69
C LEU A 623 14.12 2.69 6.28
N ASN A 624 15.44 2.73 6.12
CA ASN A 624 16.12 2.16 4.97
C ASN A 624 17.44 1.53 5.41
N TRP A 625 17.92 0.57 4.62
CA TRP A 625 19.16 -0.15 4.90
C TRP A 625 19.83 -0.59 3.61
N LYS A 626 21.00 -1.20 3.74
CA LYS A 626 21.72 -1.87 2.67
C LYS A 626 21.92 -3.34 3.01
N VAL A 627 22.25 -4.12 1.99
CA VAL A 627 22.62 -5.52 2.15
C VAL A 627 23.98 -5.71 1.52
N SER A 628 24.87 -6.39 2.25
CA SER A 628 26.21 -6.72 1.80
C SER A 628 26.22 -8.14 1.21
N PRO A 629 26.05 -8.30 -0.12
CA PRO A 629 26.08 -9.64 -0.73
C PRO A 629 27.46 -10.28 -0.51
N PHE A 630 27.52 -11.62 -0.49
CA PHE A 630 28.80 -12.32 -0.33
C PHE A 630 29.79 -12.01 -1.44
N GLU A 631 29.27 -11.87 -2.66
CA GLU A 631 30.00 -11.42 -3.83
C GLU A 631 29.07 -10.52 -4.66
N THR A 632 29.53 -9.30 -4.96
CA THR A 632 28.76 -8.39 -5.81
C THR A 632 28.91 -8.81 -7.27
N SER A 633 27.81 -9.12 -7.94
CA SER A 633 27.82 -9.53 -9.35
C SER A 633 28.32 -8.39 -10.26
N ALA A 634 28.85 -8.73 -11.44
CA ALA A 634 29.25 -7.74 -12.42
C ALA A 634 28.08 -6.84 -12.83
N ARG A 635 26.86 -7.39 -12.89
CA ARG A 635 25.64 -6.62 -13.13
C ARG A 635 25.38 -5.65 -11.97
N ALA A 636 25.44 -6.11 -10.72
CA ALA A 636 25.25 -5.25 -9.56
C ALA A 636 26.25 -4.08 -9.53
N LEU A 637 27.51 -4.32 -9.85
CA LEU A 637 28.53 -3.27 -9.97
C LEU A 637 28.24 -2.31 -11.13
N ALA A 638 27.67 -2.80 -12.23
CA ALA A 638 27.34 -1.97 -13.38
C ALA A 638 26.07 -1.14 -13.18
N THR A 639 25.10 -1.60 -12.38
CA THR A 639 23.79 -0.94 -12.21
C THR A 639 23.63 -0.23 -10.88
N GLY A 640 24.42 -0.57 -9.86
CA GLY A 640 24.23 -0.07 -8.49
C GLY A 640 23.04 -0.71 -7.75
N LEU A 641 22.46 -1.77 -8.34
CA LEU A 641 21.33 -2.50 -7.79
C LEU A 641 21.74 -3.95 -7.50
N VAL A 642 21.44 -4.46 -6.30
CA VAL A 642 21.62 -5.87 -5.92
C VAL A 642 20.23 -6.45 -5.71
N TYR A 643 19.88 -7.55 -6.38
CA TYR A 643 18.60 -8.20 -6.13
C TYR A 643 18.68 -9.11 -4.90
N ASN A 644 17.53 -9.37 -4.30
CA ASN A 644 17.39 -10.23 -3.12
C ASN A 644 17.90 -11.65 -3.39
N ASP A 645 17.70 -12.19 -4.60
CA ASP A 645 18.18 -13.52 -4.99
C ASP A 645 19.72 -13.63 -4.97
N GLU A 646 20.44 -12.57 -5.34
CA GLU A 646 21.92 -12.51 -5.29
C GLU A 646 22.46 -12.42 -3.86
N ALA A 647 21.63 -11.96 -2.92
CA ALA A 647 21.95 -11.89 -1.50
C ALA A 647 21.36 -13.05 -0.68
N ASN A 648 20.73 -14.02 -1.35
CA ASN A 648 19.95 -15.11 -0.75
C ASN A 648 18.87 -14.64 0.25
N VAL A 649 18.31 -13.45 0.03
CA VAL A 649 17.25 -12.87 0.86
C VAL A 649 15.88 -13.29 0.30
N ASN A 650 15.00 -13.75 1.18
CA ASN A 650 13.57 -13.91 0.87
C ASN A 650 12.78 -12.66 1.24
N HIS A 651 12.97 -12.19 2.47
CA HIS A 651 12.37 -10.98 3.03
C HIS A 651 13.23 -10.46 4.17
N PHE A 652 12.90 -9.27 4.66
CA PHE A 652 13.42 -8.69 5.88
C PHE A 652 12.33 -8.70 6.95
N GLU A 653 12.76 -8.90 8.20
CA GLU A 653 11.92 -8.75 9.39
C GLU A 653 12.32 -7.47 10.11
N ILE A 654 11.33 -6.63 10.42
CA ILE A 654 11.49 -5.41 11.20
C ILE A 654 11.08 -5.73 12.62
N VAL A 655 11.98 -5.48 13.57
CA VAL A 655 11.82 -5.87 14.96
C VAL A 655 12.00 -4.70 15.91
N TYR A 656 11.40 -4.81 17.09
CA TYR A 656 11.44 -3.80 18.13
C TYR A 656 11.63 -4.42 19.51
N LYS A 657 12.38 -3.73 20.38
CA LYS A 657 12.46 -3.99 21.83
C LYS A 657 12.57 -2.68 22.60
N ASN A 658 12.06 -2.65 23.83
CA ASN A 658 12.26 -1.55 24.77
C ASN A 658 13.32 -1.93 25.82
N GLY A 659 14.43 -1.21 25.85
CA GLY A 659 15.60 -1.55 26.65
C GLY A 659 16.48 -2.63 26.02
N VAL A 660 17.73 -2.72 26.47
CA VAL A 660 18.72 -3.67 25.92
C VAL A 660 18.29 -5.13 26.09
N ASP A 661 17.67 -5.45 27.23
CA ASP A 661 17.14 -6.78 27.57
C ASP A 661 15.63 -6.90 27.27
N GLY A 662 15.07 -5.95 26.52
CA GLY A 662 13.68 -5.92 26.14
C GLY A 662 13.28 -7.12 25.29
N ARG A 663 12.03 -7.56 25.47
CA ARG A 663 11.42 -8.61 24.65
C ARG A 663 11.30 -8.14 23.19
N ILE A 664 11.64 -9.01 22.25
CA ILE A 664 11.66 -8.67 20.82
C ILE A 664 10.32 -9.02 20.18
N LYS A 665 9.73 -8.03 19.49
CA LYS A 665 8.51 -8.19 18.69
C LYS A 665 8.83 -7.97 17.22
N GLU A 666 8.21 -8.75 16.33
CA GLU A 666 8.19 -8.45 14.90
C GLU A 666 7.07 -7.43 14.63
N LEU A 667 7.41 -6.30 14.02
CA LEU A 667 6.46 -5.24 13.67
C LEU A 667 6.02 -5.31 12.20
N GLY A 668 6.76 -6.02 11.37
CA GLY A 668 6.48 -6.12 9.94
C GLY A 668 7.51 -6.94 9.18
N ARG A 669 7.16 -7.29 7.94
CA ARG A 669 8.06 -7.92 6.97
C ARG A 669 7.95 -7.26 5.61
N THR A 670 9.01 -7.29 4.82
CA THR A 670 9.00 -6.76 3.45
C THR A 670 10.12 -7.35 2.60
N SER A 671 9.95 -7.40 1.28
CA SER A 671 11.04 -7.67 0.32
C SER A 671 11.87 -6.43 -0.03
N THR A 672 11.35 -5.23 0.23
CA THR A 672 12.03 -3.96 -0.05
C THR A 672 13.15 -3.68 0.94
N TRP A 673 14.07 -2.77 0.60
CA TRP A 673 15.16 -2.35 1.50
C TRP A 673 14.80 -1.10 2.31
N SER A 674 13.51 -0.89 2.51
CA SER A 674 12.90 0.25 3.17
C SER A 674 11.54 -0.12 3.74
N ASN A 675 11.13 0.53 4.83
CA ASN A 675 9.79 0.33 5.41
C ASN A 675 9.34 1.55 6.21
N PHE A 676 8.03 1.67 6.44
CA PHE A 676 7.45 2.60 7.40
C PHE A 676 6.67 1.81 8.46
N ILE A 677 6.86 2.16 9.72
CA ILE A 677 6.20 1.54 10.87
C ILE A 677 5.56 2.67 11.68
N GLY A 678 4.23 2.78 11.61
CA GLY A 678 3.46 3.87 12.20
C GLY A 678 2.91 3.59 13.60
N GLY A 679 3.22 4.44 14.59
CA GLY A 679 2.57 4.38 15.90
C GLY A 679 3.04 3.24 16.81
N ILE A 680 4.35 2.99 16.90
CA ILE A 680 4.94 2.09 17.91
C ILE A 680 4.65 2.65 19.30
N VAL A 681 3.85 1.92 20.10
CA VAL A 681 3.51 2.27 21.48
C VAL A 681 4.53 1.65 22.45
N PHE A 682 4.95 2.40 23.47
CA PHE A 682 5.86 1.90 24.50
C PHE A 682 5.09 1.10 25.57
N ASP A 683 5.58 -0.09 25.88
CA ASP A 683 4.83 -1.12 26.62
C ASP A 683 4.53 -0.80 28.10
N ASP A 684 5.23 0.16 28.72
CA ASP A 684 5.05 0.47 30.14
C ASP A 684 5.52 1.88 30.53
N SER A 685 4.64 2.67 31.14
CA SER A 685 4.93 3.98 31.74
C SER A 685 5.93 3.93 32.92
N GLU A 686 6.20 2.75 33.47
CA GLU A 686 7.11 2.53 34.59
C GLU A 686 8.55 2.20 34.17
N THR A 687 8.78 1.78 32.92
CA THR A 687 10.14 1.57 32.38
C THR A 687 10.64 2.80 31.63
N PRO A 688 11.91 3.21 31.80
CA PRO A 688 12.51 4.26 30.98
C PRO A 688 12.37 3.91 29.49
N GLU A 689 11.91 4.88 28.69
CA GLU A 689 11.75 4.75 27.25
C GLU A 689 13.12 4.62 26.56
N GLU A 690 13.49 3.38 26.21
CA GLU A 690 14.72 3.08 25.50
C GLU A 690 14.42 2.25 24.24
N PRO A 691 13.80 2.83 23.21
CA PRO A 691 13.39 2.07 22.03
C PRO A 691 14.57 1.66 21.15
N TYR A 692 14.61 0.38 20.77
CA TYR A 692 15.52 -0.18 19.78
C TYR A 692 14.73 -0.65 18.57
N ILE A 693 15.13 -0.18 17.39
CA ILE A 693 14.59 -0.64 16.10
C ILE A 693 15.64 -1.49 15.42
N GLY A 694 15.23 -2.67 14.95
CA GLY A 694 16.12 -3.63 14.32
C GLY A 694 15.59 -4.14 12.98
N VAL A 695 16.51 -4.55 12.11
CA VAL A 695 16.19 -5.23 10.86
C VAL A 695 17.12 -6.44 10.69
N ARG A 696 16.56 -7.59 10.28
CA ARG A 696 17.34 -8.76 9.83
C ARG A 696 16.80 -9.30 8.52
N ALA A 697 17.67 -9.99 7.77
CA ALA A 697 17.28 -10.71 6.57
C ALA A 697 16.92 -12.16 6.90
N ALA A 698 15.84 -12.66 6.31
CA ALA A 698 15.47 -14.07 6.29
C ALA A 698 15.90 -14.67 4.94
N SER A 699 16.48 -15.87 4.96
CA SER A 699 17.03 -16.49 3.76
C SER A 699 15.95 -17.08 2.85
N ILE A 700 16.31 -17.28 1.58
CA ILE A 700 15.53 -18.07 0.60
C ILE A 700 15.29 -19.52 1.00
N ASP A 701 15.89 -20.03 2.08
CA ASP A 701 15.58 -21.33 2.67
C ASP A 701 14.45 -21.31 3.73
N GLY A 702 13.97 -20.11 4.09
CA GLY A 702 12.89 -19.91 5.07
C GLY A 702 13.24 -20.23 6.53
N LYS A 703 14.51 -20.53 6.86
CA LYS A 703 14.92 -20.97 8.22
C LYS A 703 16.28 -20.43 8.68
N SER A 704 17.11 -19.91 7.79
CA SER A 704 18.35 -19.22 8.10
C SER A 704 18.12 -17.71 8.11
N TYR A 705 18.80 -17.01 9.01
CA TYR A 705 18.64 -15.57 9.18
C TYR A 705 20.00 -14.87 9.26
N SER A 706 20.03 -13.56 9.02
CA SER A 706 21.17 -12.72 9.40
C SER A 706 21.08 -12.36 10.88
N LYS A 707 22.17 -11.79 11.43
CA LYS A 707 22.07 -11.03 12.68
C LYS A 707 21.15 -9.82 12.48
N VAL A 708 20.56 -9.36 13.57
CA VAL A 708 19.80 -8.10 13.59
C VAL A 708 20.77 -6.93 13.64
N SER A 709 20.59 -5.96 12.74
CA SER A 709 21.22 -4.64 12.85
C SER A 709 20.33 -3.77 13.73
N TRP A 710 20.86 -3.27 14.86
CA TRP A 710 20.08 -2.50 15.83
C TRP A 710 20.46 -1.02 15.85
N VAL A 711 19.46 -0.15 15.96
CA VAL A 711 19.61 1.28 16.23
C VAL A 711 18.82 1.64 17.48
N LYS A 712 19.50 2.19 18.49
CA LYS A 712 18.85 2.78 19.66
C LYS A 712 18.38 4.18 19.30
N VAL A 713 17.09 4.43 19.45
CA VAL A 713 16.50 5.74 19.15
C VAL A 713 16.48 6.59 20.42
N THR A 714 17.42 7.52 20.54
CA THR A 714 17.44 8.49 21.64
C THR A 714 16.26 9.44 21.51
N ARG A 715 15.35 9.40 22.49
CA ARG A 715 14.09 10.17 22.57
C ARG A 715 14.31 11.65 22.87
N ALA A 716 13.35 12.50 22.51
CA ALA A 716 13.30 13.87 23.01
C ALA A 716 12.91 13.90 24.50
N ASP A 717 13.19 15.00 25.19
CA ASP A 717 12.68 15.22 26.54
C ASP A 717 11.14 15.16 26.54
N ALA A 718 10.54 14.38 27.43
CA ALA A 718 9.08 14.18 27.48
C ALA A 718 8.28 15.50 27.56
N GLY A 719 8.81 16.52 28.25
CA GLY A 719 8.20 17.85 28.32
C GLY A 719 8.20 18.66 27.01
N GLN A 720 8.91 18.19 25.98
CA GLN A 720 8.91 18.77 24.62
C GLN A 720 8.01 17.99 23.64
N LEU A 721 7.57 16.80 24.04
CA LEU A 721 6.74 15.90 23.23
C LEU A 721 5.24 16.19 23.47
N PRO A 722 4.40 16.08 22.42
CA PRO A 722 2.95 16.08 22.58
C PRO A 722 2.50 14.93 23.49
N GLU A 723 1.42 15.13 24.25
CA GLU A 723 0.76 14.04 24.97
C GLU A 723 0.31 12.95 23.98
N PHE A 724 0.46 11.70 24.38
CA PHE A 724 -0.12 10.59 23.64
C PHE A 724 -1.64 10.63 23.78
N VAL A 725 -2.33 10.57 22.65
CA VAL A 725 -3.78 10.42 22.61
C VAL A 725 -4.06 8.99 22.18
N ASP A 726 -4.57 8.18 23.11
CA ASP A 726 -5.06 6.84 22.81
C ASP A 726 -6.38 6.94 22.03
N ASP A 727 -6.27 7.04 20.71
CA ASP A 727 -7.43 6.91 19.81
C ASP A 727 -7.54 5.44 19.39
N ARG A 728 -8.06 4.62 20.30
CA ARG A 728 -8.39 3.21 20.04
C ARG A 728 -9.35 3.02 18.87
N TYR A 729 -10.05 4.08 18.45
CA TYR A 729 -10.89 4.10 17.26
C TYR A 729 -10.07 4.46 16.02
N CYS A 730 -10.34 3.77 14.92
CA CYS A 730 -9.82 4.13 13.60
C CYS A 730 -10.06 5.61 13.24
N SER A 731 -9.22 6.20 12.38
CA SER A 731 -9.46 7.55 11.84
C SER A 731 -10.51 7.55 10.72
N SER A 732 -11.18 8.70 10.50
CA SER A 732 -12.08 8.93 9.38
C SER A 732 -11.87 10.34 8.84
N GLU A 733 -11.01 10.48 7.81
CA GLU A 733 -10.52 11.77 7.33
C GLU A 733 -10.95 12.02 5.87
N ILE A 734 -10.82 13.27 5.41
CA ILE A 734 -10.96 13.57 3.98
C ILE A 734 -9.74 13.07 3.22
N ASN A 735 -9.96 12.45 2.07
CA ASN A 735 -8.87 12.13 1.16
C ASN A 735 -8.23 13.45 0.67
N PRO A 736 -6.96 13.76 1.03
CA PRO A 736 -6.30 15.00 0.61
C PRO A 736 -6.11 15.09 -0.92
N ALA A 737 -6.26 13.95 -1.61
CA ALA A 737 -6.18 13.83 -3.06
C ALA A 737 -7.49 14.12 -3.79
N ALA A 738 -8.62 14.26 -3.09
CA ALA A 738 -9.92 14.33 -3.73
C ALA A 738 -10.04 15.60 -4.59
N GLU A 739 -10.61 15.47 -5.79
CA GLU A 739 -10.88 16.63 -6.63
C GLU A 739 -11.86 17.59 -5.91
N GLY A 740 -11.48 18.85 -5.80
CA GLY A 740 -12.27 19.86 -5.08
C GLY A 740 -12.09 19.85 -3.55
N VAL A 741 -11.13 19.08 -3.02
CA VAL A 741 -10.86 18.96 -1.57
C VAL A 741 -10.73 20.31 -0.86
N ASP A 742 -10.13 21.33 -1.48
CA ASP A 742 -9.93 22.63 -0.82
C ASP A 742 -11.26 23.40 -0.64
N ILE A 743 -12.20 23.22 -1.57
CA ILE A 743 -13.54 23.80 -1.45
C ILE A 743 -14.31 23.05 -0.36
N ALA A 744 -14.23 21.72 -0.37
CA ALA A 744 -14.81 20.87 0.67
C ALA A 744 -14.29 21.28 2.06
N ARG A 745 -12.97 21.41 2.24
CA ARG A 745 -12.31 21.90 3.47
C ARG A 745 -12.86 23.23 3.97
N ALA A 746 -13.27 24.12 3.08
CA ALA A 746 -13.82 25.42 3.45
C ALA A 746 -15.32 25.38 3.78
N GLN A 747 -16.06 24.40 3.27
CA GLN A 747 -17.52 24.44 3.21
C GLN A 747 -18.23 23.24 3.88
N ARG A 748 -17.54 22.12 4.14
CA ARG A 748 -18.11 20.88 4.66
C ARG A 748 -17.81 20.72 6.14
N TYR A 749 -18.67 21.28 6.98
CA TYR A 749 -18.59 21.10 8.43
C TYR A 749 -19.96 21.30 9.09
N LEU A 750 -20.11 20.74 10.29
CA LEU A 750 -21.26 20.98 11.13
C LEU A 750 -21.11 22.26 11.93
N THR A 751 -22.17 23.07 11.96
CA THR A 751 -22.26 24.29 12.78
C THR A 751 -22.87 24.03 14.15
N GLU A 752 -23.68 22.97 14.28
CA GLU A 752 -24.38 22.62 15.50
C GLU A 752 -24.61 21.11 15.59
N VAL A 753 -24.41 20.54 16.78
CA VAL A 753 -24.85 19.19 17.16
C VAL A 753 -25.40 19.23 18.59
N LYS A 754 -26.61 18.72 18.81
CA LYS A 754 -27.30 18.77 20.10
C LYS A 754 -28.04 17.48 20.41
N THR A 755 -28.20 17.18 21.69
CA THR A 755 -29.21 16.22 22.15
C THR A 755 -30.30 16.91 22.96
N THR A 756 -31.48 16.31 23.02
CA THR A 756 -32.56 16.69 23.94
C THR A 756 -33.25 15.44 24.49
N GLY A 757 -33.82 15.54 25.69
CA GLY A 757 -34.50 14.42 26.34
C GLY A 757 -33.66 13.71 27.40
N LEU A 758 -32.36 14.02 27.51
CA LEU A 758 -31.46 13.50 28.54
C LEU A 758 -31.32 14.46 29.73
N ALA A 759 -30.81 13.94 30.85
CA ALA A 759 -30.42 14.79 31.99
C ALA A 759 -29.21 15.67 31.65
N ASP A 760 -28.19 15.09 31.01
CA ASP A 760 -27.00 15.78 30.52
C ASP A 760 -27.00 15.69 28.99
N ASN A 761 -27.17 16.84 28.32
CA ASN A 761 -27.28 16.89 26.86
C ASN A 761 -26.02 17.44 26.20
N LEU A 762 -25.77 16.97 24.98
CA LEU A 762 -24.75 17.49 24.09
C LEU A 762 -25.17 18.88 23.58
N ASN A 763 -24.22 19.80 23.51
CA ASN A 763 -24.40 21.12 22.91
C ASN A 763 -23.10 21.62 22.27
N PHE A 764 -22.83 21.13 21.07
CA PHE A 764 -21.67 21.52 20.26
C PHE A 764 -22.06 22.61 19.25
N THR A 765 -21.18 23.59 19.08
CA THR A 765 -21.30 24.61 18.03
C THR A 765 -19.95 24.92 17.41
N ALA A 766 -19.95 25.23 16.11
CA ALA A 766 -18.78 25.68 15.38
C ALA A 766 -19.16 26.78 14.36
N ASN A 767 -18.22 27.67 14.07
CA ASN A 767 -18.38 28.79 13.15
C ASN A 767 -17.35 28.80 12.02
N ALA A 768 -16.52 27.77 11.96
CA ALA A 768 -15.46 27.60 10.99
C ALA A 768 -15.23 26.09 10.74
N PRO A 769 -14.66 25.71 9.59
CA PRO A 769 -14.24 24.33 9.34
C PRO A 769 -13.07 23.89 10.23
N VAL A 770 -12.72 22.61 10.15
CA VAL A 770 -11.59 22.01 10.89
C VAL A 770 -10.28 22.64 10.39
N GLU A 771 -9.50 23.20 11.31
CA GLU A 771 -8.32 24.02 10.99
C GLU A 771 -7.16 23.22 10.40
N ASP A 772 -6.99 21.96 10.79
CA ASP A 772 -5.91 21.09 10.33
C ASP A 772 -6.11 20.51 8.92
N GLY A 773 -7.30 20.72 8.32
CA GLY A 773 -7.63 20.26 6.98
C GLY A 773 -7.90 18.76 6.83
N THR A 774 -7.88 17.97 7.92
CA THR A 774 -8.25 16.54 7.92
C THR A 774 -9.75 16.33 7.71
N GLN A 775 -10.54 17.37 8.02
CA GLN A 775 -12.01 17.30 8.11
C GLN A 775 -12.52 16.21 9.06
N TYR A 776 -11.67 15.79 10.00
CA TYR A 776 -12.04 14.95 11.12
C TYR A 776 -12.00 15.80 12.40
N GLN A 777 -13.19 16.07 12.96
CA GLN A 777 -13.32 16.85 14.18
C GLN A 777 -13.39 15.91 15.39
N ASN A 778 -12.32 15.82 16.18
CA ASN A 778 -12.39 15.23 17.51
C ASN A 778 -13.09 16.22 18.46
N ALA A 779 -14.35 15.96 18.82
CA ALA A 779 -15.14 16.75 19.76
C ALA A 779 -15.49 15.95 21.03
N THR A 780 -14.65 14.98 21.40
CA THR A 780 -14.86 14.10 22.57
C THR A 780 -14.83 14.81 23.92
N ASN A 781 -14.27 16.02 23.96
CA ASN A 781 -14.38 16.91 25.11
C ASN A 781 -15.83 17.39 25.36
N TYR A 782 -16.69 17.29 24.36
CA TYR A 782 -18.14 17.41 24.51
C TYR A 782 -18.73 16.02 24.78
N SER A 783 -19.42 15.90 25.91
CA SER A 783 -20.05 14.64 26.32
C SER A 783 -21.49 14.82 26.76
N PHE A 784 -22.24 13.72 26.75
CA PHE A 784 -23.61 13.63 27.22
C PHE A 784 -23.84 12.28 27.91
N THR A 785 -24.89 12.16 28.72
CA THR A 785 -25.14 10.96 29.53
C THR A 785 -26.52 10.41 29.22
N ALA A 786 -26.61 9.11 28.96
CA ALA A 786 -27.87 8.41 28.77
C ALA A 786 -27.87 7.04 29.47
N ASN A 787 -29.03 6.64 29.98
CA ASN A 787 -29.21 5.34 30.60
C ASN A 787 -29.47 4.25 29.54
N GLN A 788 -29.11 3.01 29.85
CA GLN A 788 -29.59 1.83 29.12
C GLN A 788 -31.13 1.90 28.97
N GLY A 789 -31.63 1.70 27.75
CA GLY A 789 -33.06 1.78 27.43
C GLY A 789 -33.63 3.21 27.30
N GLU A 790 -32.85 4.26 27.56
CA GLU A 790 -33.31 5.64 27.46
C GLU A 790 -33.41 6.10 26.01
N THR A 791 -34.47 6.83 25.68
CA THR A 791 -34.68 7.43 24.36
C THR A 791 -34.37 8.91 24.40
N PHE A 792 -33.63 9.41 23.40
CA PHE A 792 -33.30 10.83 23.26
C PHE A 792 -33.33 11.26 21.80
N ASP A 793 -33.50 12.57 21.59
CA ASP A 793 -33.40 13.18 20.28
C ASP A 793 -31.99 13.73 20.07
N PHE A 794 -31.43 13.50 18.90
CA PHE A 794 -30.16 14.02 18.44
C PHE A 794 -30.40 14.87 17.20
N SER A 795 -29.84 16.06 17.16
CA SER A 795 -29.96 16.97 16.02
C SER A 795 -28.62 17.52 15.57
N PHE A 796 -28.47 17.75 14.27
CA PHE A 796 -27.33 18.43 13.70
C PHE A 796 -27.74 19.44 12.63
N LYS A 797 -26.87 20.43 12.40
CA LYS A 797 -26.99 21.39 11.31
C LYS A 797 -25.63 21.71 10.69
N ALA A 798 -25.54 21.55 9.38
CA ALA A 798 -24.37 21.88 8.57
C ALA A 798 -24.28 23.38 8.21
N PHE A 799 -23.09 23.81 7.82
CA PHE A 799 -22.86 25.15 7.29
C PHE A 799 -23.67 25.39 6.00
N ASP A 800 -24.36 26.53 5.91
CA ASP A 800 -25.18 26.86 4.74
C ASP A 800 -24.35 27.42 3.60
N THR A 801 -24.23 26.63 2.53
CA THR A 801 -23.42 26.94 1.36
C THR A 801 -24.19 27.65 0.23
N SER A 802 -25.45 28.04 0.47
CA SER A 802 -26.29 28.68 -0.56
C SER A 802 -25.67 29.95 -1.14
N ASP A 803 -24.95 30.71 -0.32
CA ASP A 803 -24.26 31.96 -0.71
C ASP A 803 -22.73 31.85 -0.58
N ALA A 804 -22.18 30.62 -0.56
CA ALA A 804 -20.76 30.41 -0.39
C ALA A 804 -19.95 30.85 -1.62
N MET A 805 -18.77 31.40 -1.35
CA MET A 805 -17.85 31.92 -2.36
C MET A 805 -16.54 31.13 -2.33
N TRP A 806 -15.97 30.87 -3.50
CA TRP A 806 -14.64 30.29 -3.68
C TRP A 806 -13.86 31.11 -4.70
N ASN A 807 -12.67 31.60 -4.34
CA ASN A 807 -11.84 32.46 -5.21
C ASN A 807 -12.63 33.61 -5.86
N GLY A 808 -13.51 34.26 -5.09
CA GLY A 808 -14.30 35.40 -5.54
C GLY A 808 -15.48 35.05 -6.46
N SER A 809 -15.79 33.76 -6.67
CA SER A 809 -16.94 33.29 -7.47
C SER A 809 -17.91 32.45 -6.62
N PRO A 810 -19.23 32.52 -6.86
CA PRO A 810 -20.19 31.65 -6.17
C PRO A 810 -19.90 30.17 -6.43
N LYS A 811 -19.77 29.39 -5.37
CA LYS A 811 -19.49 27.95 -5.45
C LYS A 811 -20.10 27.24 -4.24
N THR A 812 -20.94 26.25 -4.52
CA THR A 812 -21.64 25.45 -3.50
C THR A 812 -21.06 24.04 -3.49
N ASP A 813 -20.46 23.64 -2.37
CA ASP A 813 -19.89 22.31 -2.17
C ASP A 813 -20.01 21.86 -0.68
N GLY A 814 -21.16 22.13 -0.06
CA GLY A 814 -21.40 21.82 1.36
C GLY A 814 -21.87 20.40 1.63
N LEU A 815 -22.13 20.11 2.91
CA LEU A 815 -22.60 18.79 3.36
C LEU A 815 -23.96 18.40 2.75
N ARG A 816 -24.71 19.33 2.15
CA ARG A 816 -25.89 18.99 1.33
C ARG A 816 -25.57 18.02 0.20
N TYR A 817 -24.31 17.90 -0.23
CA TYR A 817 -23.89 16.97 -1.28
C TYR A 817 -23.30 15.67 -0.72
N CYS A 818 -23.59 15.37 0.55
CA CYS A 818 -23.15 14.16 1.23
C CYS A 818 -24.35 13.31 1.66
N PHE A 819 -24.08 12.03 1.91
CA PHE A 819 -24.80 11.22 2.89
C PHE A 819 -24.25 11.49 4.29
N ALA A 820 -25.03 11.17 5.31
CA ALA A 820 -24.58 11.16 6.69
C ALA A 820 -24.92 9.81 7.33
N LYS A 821 -23.92 9.09 7.82
CA LYS A 821 -24.09 7.90 8.65
C LYS A 821 -23.55 8.17 10.04
N ALA A 822 -24.17 7.63 11.07
CA ALA A 822 -23.63 7.69 12.42
C ALA A 822 -23.54 6.33 13.07
N TYR A 823 -22.56 6.21 13.95
CA TYR A 823 -22.17 4.99 14.63
C TYR A 823 -22.03 5.25 16.13
N ILE A 824 -22.46 4.31 16.96
CA ILE A 824 -22.22 4.35 18.41
C ILE A 824 -21.68 2.99 18.84
N ASP A 825 -20.46 2.99 19.40
CA ASP A 825 -19.80 1.80 19.95
C ASP A 825 -20.57 1.32 21.19
N TRP A 826 -21.57 0.45 20.97
CA TRP A 826 -22.51 0.06 22.01
C TRP A 826 -21.90 -0.94 22.98
N ASP A 827 -20.89 -1.70 22.55
CA ASP A 827 -20.25 -2.72 23.35
C ASP A 827 -18.90 -2.29 23.97
N ASN A 828 -18.45 -1.08 23.65
CA ASN A 828 -17.23 -0.43 24.12
C ASN A 828 -15.95 -1.22 23.77
N ASN A 829 -15.96 -1.90 22.63
CA ASN A 829 -14.82 -2.68 22.15
C ASN A 829 -13.76 -1.82 21.44
N GLY A 830 -14.05 -0.54 21.16
CA GLY A 830 -13.13 0.38 20.48
C GLY A 830 -13.20 0.35 18.95
N GLU A 831 -14.09 -0.45 18.39
CA GLU A 831 -14.40 -0.54 16.97
C GLU A 831 -15.84 -0.07 16.72
N PHE A 832 -16.18 0.17 15.46
CA PHE A 832 -17.57 0.46 15.06
C PHE A 832 -18.04 -0.66 14.14
N ASP A 833 -18.96 -1.50 14.60
CA ASP A 833 -19.60 -2.54 13.80
C ASP A 833 -20.86 -1.98 13.12
N PRO A 834 -20.82 -1.65 11.81
CA PRO A 834 -21.97 -1.07 11.11
C PRO A 834 -23.22 -1.95 11.14
N ALA A 835 -23.09 -3.28 11.30
CA ALA A 835 -24.22 -4.19 11.34
C ALA A 835 -25.05 -4.04 12.62
N THR A 836 -24.42 -3.61 13.72
CA THR A 836 -25.07 -3.49 15.03
C THR A 836 -25.05 -2.07 15.60
N GLU A 837 -24.21 -1.19 15.07
CA GLU A 837 -23.84 0.09 15.68
C GLU A 837 -24.12 1.30 14.79
N GLU A 838 -24.51 1.10 13.53
CA GLU A 838 -25.07 2.18 12.71
C GLU A 838 -26.44 2.61 13.27
N VAL A 839 -26.55 3.87 13.67
CA VAL A 839 -27.76 4.44 14.28
C VAL A 839 -28.59 5.28 13.32
N PHE A 840 -28.00 5.72 12.20
CA PHE A 840 -28.75 6.25 11.06
C PHE A 840 -27.96 6.22 9.75
N ASP A 841 -28.70 6.24 8.64
CA ASP A 841 -28.24 6.53 7.28
C ASP A 841 -29.18 7.57 6.66
N LEU A 842 -28.64 8.74 6.35
CA LEU A 842 -29.40 9.89 5.87
C LEU A 842 -28.81 10.40 4.55
N GLY A 843 -29.71 10.83 3.66
CA GLY A 843 -29.35 11.40 2.36
C GLY A 843 -29.79 10.52 1.20
N THR A 844 -29.34 10.83 -0.02
CA THR A 844 -29.70 10.03 -1.21
C THR A 844 -28.57 10.02 -2.23
N ALA A 845 -28.31 8.85 -2.79
CA ALA A 845 -27.24 8.63 -3.75
C ALA A 845 -27.39 9.53 -4.96
N ARG A 846 -26.26 10.13 -5.35
CA ARG A 846 -26.14 11.00 -6.53
C ARG A 846 -27.16 12.15 -6.49
N SER A 847 -27.47 12.65 -5.30
CA SER A 847 -28.45 13.71 -5.07
C SER A 847 -28.03 14.59 -3.89
N SER A 848 -28.58 15.81 -3.84
CA SER A 848 -28.39 16.69 -2.69
C SER A 848 -29.46 16.48 -1.61
N THR A 849 -29.10 16.76 -0.36
CA THR A 849 -29.95 16.78 0.84
C THR A 849 -29.86 18.14 1.52
N VAL A 850 -30.55 19.13 0.94
CA VAL A 850 -30.54 20.55 1.35
C VAL A 850 -30.97 20.76 2.82
N ALA A 851 -31.74 19.82 3.40
CA ALA A 851 -32.17 19.86 4.78
C ALA A 851 -31.00 19.90 5.78
N PHE A 852 -29.86 19.28 5.45
CA PHE A 852 -28.67 19.26 6.31
C PHE A 852 -28.19 20.67 6.65
N GLU A 853 -28.30 21.61 5.71
CA GLU A 853 -27.78 22.97 5.85
C GLU A 853 -28.84 24.00 6.26
N THR A 854 -30.11 23.77 5.89
CA THR A 854 -31.18 24.74 6.09
C THR A 854 -31.88 24.57 7.43
N THR A 855 -32.67 23.50 7.58
CA THR A 855 -33.42 23.21 8.79
C THR A 855 -32.61 22.43 9.83
N GLY A 856 -31.55 21.74 9.40
CA GLY A 856 -30.94 20.66 10.17
C GLY A 856 -31.81 19.39 10.14
N VAL A 857 -31.29 18.33 10.76
CA VAL A 857 -31.98 17.04 10.90
C VAL A 857 -32.01 16.64 12.36
N THR A 858 -33.13 16.04 12.78
CA THR A 858 -33.31 15.43 14.09
C THR A 858 -33.64 13.95 13.92
N GLN A 859 -32.98 13.08 14.68
CA GLN A 859 -33.25 11.64 14.79
C GLN A 859 -33.47 11.28 16.25
N SER A 860 -34.32 10.29 16.53
CA SER A 860 -34.54 9.78 17.88
C SER A 860 -33.82 8.44 18.03
N PHE A 861 -33.03 8.28 19.09
CA PHE A 861 -32.29 7.06 19.38
C PHE A 861 -32.73 6.47 20.70
N THR A 862 -32.66 5.15 20.82
CA THR A 862 -32.83 4.45 22.10
C THR A 862 -31.54 3.70 22.39
N VAL A 863 -30.95 3.96 23.56
CA VAL A 863 -29.77 3.22 24.01
C VAL A 863 -30.15 1.76 24.18
N PRO A 864 -29.42 0.79 23.58
CA PRO A 864 -29.69 -0.62 23.79
C PRO A 864 -29.71 -0.98 25.29
N GLU A 865 -30.67 -1.80 25.69
CA GLU A 865 -30.81 -2.27 27.07
C GLU A 865 -29.53 -2.93 27.61
N ARG A 866 -28.70 -3.49 26.73
CA ARG A 866 -27.46 -4.18 27.06
C ARG A 866 -26.22 -3.51 26.46
N ALA A 867 -26.26 -2.20 26.25
CA ALA A 867 -25.05 -1.44 25.92
C ALA A 867 -24.06 -1.45 27.10
N ALA A 868 -22.75 -1.42 26.82
CA ALA A 868 -21.69 -1.39 27.82
C ALA A 868 -21.72 -0.09 28.62
N PRO A 869 -21.85 -0.15 29.96
CA PRO A 869 -21.71 1.05 30.79
C PRO A 869 -20.30 1.62 30.70
N GLY A 870 -20.19 2.94 30.67
CA GLY A 870 -18.92 3.66 30.53
C GLY A 870 -18.94 4.70 29.43
N ALA A 871 -17.76 5.26 29.14
CA ALA A 871 -17.56 6.20 28.05
C ALA A 871 -17.38 5.45 26.73
N VAL A 872 -18.30 5.67 25.79
CA VAL A 872 -18.27 5.14 24.43
C VAL A 872 -18.20 6.27 23.40
N ARG A 873 -17.87 5.95 22.16
CA ARG A 873 -17.78 6.93 21.07
C ARG A 873 -19.06 6.97 20.24
N LEU A 874 -19.53 8.17 19.93
CA LEU A 874 -20.47 8.44 18.84
C LEU A 874 -19.70 9.12 17.71
N ARG A 875 -19.78 8.56 16.50
CA ARG A 875 -19.19 9.12 15.28
C ARG A 875 -20.27 9.47 14.27
N ILE A 876 -20.13 10.59 13.57
CA ILE A 876 -20.90 10.89 12.36
C ILE A 876 -19.92 11.04 11.21
N VAL A 877 -20.17 10.33 10.11
CA VAL A 877 -19.39 10.39 8.88
C VAL A 877 -20.26 10.89 7.75
N PHE A 878 -19.85 12.01 7.15
CA PHE A 878 -20.40 12.53 5.91
C PHE A 878 -19.53 12.10 4.75
N SER A 879 -20.14 11.50 3.73
CA SER A 879 -19.45 11.05 2.51
C SER A 879 -20.12 11.63 1.28
N ASP A 880 -19.35 12.09 0.30
CA ASP A 880 -19.88 12.69 -0.92
C ASP A 880 -20.84 11.73 -1.65
N ALA A 881 -22.02 12.24 -2.03
CA ALA A 881 -23.12 11.43 -2.51
C ALA A 881 -22.87 10.74 -3.86
N TRP A 882 -21.76 11.06 -4.54
CA TRP A 882 -21.36 10.45 -5.81
C TRP A 882 -20.37 9.30 -5.65
N PHE A 883 -19.90 9.03 -4.43
CA PHE A 883 -18.94 7.97 -4.13
C PHE A 883 -19.52 7.01 -3.08
N PRO A 884 -19.05 5.75 -3.03
CA PRO A 884 -19.40 4.83 -1.96
C PRO A 884 -19.03 5.39 -0.58
N HIS A 885 -19.83 5.03 0.43
CA HIS A 885 -19.51 5.31 1.82
C HIS A 885 -18.39 4.36 2.28
N PRO A 886 -17.26 4.85 2.84
CA PRO A 886 -16.13 4.01 3.25
C PRO A 886 -16.34 3.31 4.61
N GLY A 887 -17.48 3.52 5.27
CA GLY A 887 -17.74 3.04 6.61
C GLY A 887 -17.33 4.06 7.70
N PRO A 888 -17.28 3.64 8.97
CA PRO A 888 -16.88 4.49 10.09
C PRO A 888 -15.39 4.88 10.07
N CYS A 889 -14.57 4.21 9.25
CA CYS A 889 -13.12 4.34 9.20
C CYS A 889 -12.62 4.66 7.78
N GLY A 890 -11.45 5.30 7.67
CA GLY A 890 -10.74 5.52 6.41
C GLY A 890 -11.03 6.85 5.73
N LEU A 891 -10.52 7.00 4.51
CA LEU A 891 -10.59 8.26 3.77
C LEU A 891 -11.91 8.42 3.01
N THR A 892 -12.55 9.57 3.18
CA THR A 892 -13.77 9.97 2.47
C THR A 892 -13.45 10.81 1.24
N ALA A 893 -14.13 10.57 0.12
CA ALA A 893 -14.09 11.49 -1.02
C ALA A 893 -14.81 12.79 -0.63
N LYS A 894 -14.07 13.88 -0.41
CA LYS A 894 -14.61 15.18 0.04
C LYS A 894 -15.49 15.13 1.31
N GLY A 895 -15.33 14.19 2.23
CA GLY A 895 -16.23 14.06 3.38
C GLY A 895 -15.93 14.97 4.57
N PHE A 896 -16.63 14.72 5.68
CA PHE A 896 -16.44 15.33 7.00
C PHE A 896 -16.83 14.32 8.08
N SER A 897 -16.02 14.17 9.12
CA SER A 897 -16.33 13.28 10.24
C SER A 897 -16.23 14.01 11.57
N ILE A 898 -17.03 13.63 12.55
CA ILE A 898 -17.00 14.21 13.90
C ILE A 898 -17.31 13.17 14.98
N ASP A 899 -16.61 13.30 16.10
CA ASP A 899 -16.62 12.34 17.20
C ASP A 899 -17.02 13.00 18.53
N PHE A 900 -17.89 12.34 19.31
CA PHE A 900 -18.37 12.78 20.62
C PHE A 900 -18.28 11.65 21.66
N THR A 901 -18.16 12.02 22.93
CA THR A 901 -18.21 11.04 24.03
C THR A 901 -19.64 10.87 24.52
N MET A 902 -20.12 9.63 24.60
CA MET A 902 -21.38 9.29 25.25
C MET A 902 -21.09 8.48 26.52
N ASN A 903 -21.61 8.93 27.66
CA ASN A 903 -21.50 8.18 28.92
C ASN A 903 -22.76 7.34 29.10
N ILE A 904 -22.63 6.03 28.97
CA ILE A 904 -23.74 5.08 29.18
C ILE A 904 -23.78 4.68 30.64
N THR A 905 -24.95 4.85 31.28
CA THR A 905 -25.21 4.43 32.65
C THR A 905 -26.23 3.30 32.71
N GLY A 906 -26.09 2.38 33.66
CA GLY A 906 -27.00 1.26 33.80
C GLY A 906 -26.39 0.10 34.57
N THR A 907 -27.16 -0.98 34.75
CA THR A 907 -26.74 -2.17 35.50
C THR A 907 -26.98 -3.47 34.74
N ASN A 908 -27.58 -3.41 33.54
CA ASN A 908 -27.74 -4.59 32.70
C ASN A 908 -26.37 -5.01 32.18
N PRO A 909 -26.06 -6.32 32.17
CA PRO A 909 -24.79 -6.82 31.68
C PRO A 909 -24.67 -6.60 30.16
N PRO A 910 -23.52 -6.11 29.66
CA PRO A 910 -23.35 -5.85 28.24
C PRO A 910 -23.42 -7.13 27.40
N ILE A 911 -23.70 -6.96 26.11
CA ILE A 911 -23.30 -7.91 25.08
C ILE A 911 -22.02 -7.32 24.49
N VAL A 912 -20.93 -8.06 24.56
CA VAL A 912 -19.64 -7.68 23.94
C VAL A 912 -19.42 -8.63 22.78
N ALA A 913 -19.12 -8.09 21.60
CA ALA A 913 -18.70 -8.91 20.47
C ALA A 913 -17.52 -9.78 20.90
N GLU A 914 -17.58 -11.08 20.60
CA GLU A 914 -16.46 -11.96 20.93
C GLU A 914 -15.28 -11.62 20.02
N ASP A 915 -14.18 -11.13 20.60
CA ASP A 915 -12.92 -11.03 19.88
C ASP A 915 -12.39 -12.44 19.63
N LYS A 916 -12.44 -12.86 18.37
CA LYS A 916 -12.03 -14.19 17.92
C LYS A 916 -10.52 -14.31 17.71
N HIS A 917 -9.75 -13.22 17.77
CA HIS A 917 -8.29 -13.27 17.62
C HIS A 917 -7.63 -13.99 18.79
N ASP A 918 -6.44 -14.55 18.56
CA ASP A 918 -5.67 -15.12 19.65
C ASP A 918 -5.18 -13.99 20.56
N GLN A 919 -5.44 -14.13 21.86
CA GLN A 919 -5.20 -13.07 22.83
C GLN A 919 -3.81 -13.18 23.49
N GLY A 920 -3.37 -12.05 24.05
CA GLY A 920 -2.14 -11.96 24.82
C GLY A 920 -0.91 -11.61 23.98
N MET A 921 0.26 -11.78 24.59
CA MET A 921 1.51 -11.30 23.99
C MET A 921 1.96 -12.20 22.84
N PRO A 922 2.34 -11.64 21.67
CA PRO A 922 2.82 -12.41 20.51
C PRO A 922 4.12 -13.15 20.86
N GLU A 923 4.42 -14.27 20.20
CA GLU A 923 5.71 -14.96 20.36
C GLU A 923 6.89 -14.09 19.89
N GLU A 924 8.11 -14.39 20.36
CA GLU A 924 9.31 -13.75 19.81
C GLU A 924 9.70 -14.38 18.46
N PRO A 925 10.37 -13.62 17.56
CA PRO A 925 10.78 -14.14 16.27
C PRO A 925 11.65 -15.40 16.40
N VAL A 926 11.44 -16.36 15.50
CA VAL A 926 12.18 -17.63 15.52
C VAL A 926 13.69 -17.36 15.36
N ARG A 927 14.52 -18.04 16.18
CA ARG A 927 16.00 -17.95 16.14
C ARG A 927 16.56 -16.54 16.32
N ILE A 928 15.82 -15.62 16.96
CA ILE A 928 16.24 -14.23 17.14
C ILE A 928 17.49 -14.05 18.02
N TYR A 929 17.79 -15.06 18.86
CA TYR A 929 18.91 -15.03 19.81
C TYR A 929 20.13 -15.88 19.38
N ASP A 930 20.10 -16.56 18.23
CA ASP A 930 21.20 -17.43 17.79
C ASP A 930 22.49 -16.63 17.49
N GLU A 931 23.67 -17.10 17.92
CA GLU A 931 24.97 -16.45 17.55
C GLU A 931 25.25 -16.54 16.05
N ASN A 932 24.92 -17.71 15.49
CA ASN A 932 25.07 -18.03 14.09
C ASN A 932 23.72 -18.46 13.53
N PRO A 933 22.85 -17.51 13.16
CA PRO A 933 21.53 -17.82 12.60
C PRO A 933 21.60 -18.53 11.22
N ASN A 934 22.81 -18.73 10.67
CA ASN A 934 23.06 -19.55 9.46
C ASN A 934 23.47 -21.01 9.78
N ALA A 935 23.55 -21.42 11.05
CA ALA A 935 23.83 -22.80 11.46
C ALA A 935 22.78 -23.27 12.47
N PRO A 936 22.11 -24.42 12.27
CA PRO A 936 20.97 -24.83 13.08
C PRO A 936 21.26 -25.14 14.57
N ASP A 937 22.54 -25.27 14.96
CA ASP A 937 22.95 -25.71 16.32
C ASP A 937 24.03 -24.82 16.97
N GLY A 938 24.10 -23.53 16.60
CA GLY A 938 25.07 -22.60 17.19
C GLY A 938 24.73 -22.22 18.64
N PRO A 939 25.73 -21.96 19.51
CA PRO A 939 25.47 -21.40 20.85
C PRO A 939 24.74 -20.06 20.80
N VAL A 940 24.12 -19.67 21.92
CA VAL A 940 23.31 -18.46 22.12
C VAL A 940 24.15 -17.43 22.89
N SER A 941 24.48 -16.31 22.24
CA SER A 941 25.23 -15.18 22.80
C SER A 941 25.15 -13.98 21.86
N VAL A 942 24.91 -12.82 22.45
CA VAL A 942 24.59 -11.58 21.75
C VAL A 942 25.87 -10.79 21.50
N GLY A 943 26.43 -10.92 20.29
CA GLY A 943 27.28 -9.87 19.74
C GLY A 943 26.39 -8.83 19.08
N GLU A 944 25.91 -7.86 19.86
CA GLU A 944 25.02 -6.80 19.39
C GLU A 944 25.85 -5.67 18.77
N GLU A 945 25.67 -5.40 17.48
CA GLU A 945 26.06 -4.11 16.89
C GLU A 945 24.92 -3.14 17.14
N VAL A 946 25.07 -2.32 18.18
CA VAL A 946 24.14 -1.24 18.51
C VAL A 946 24.77 0.07 18.08
N TYR A 947 24.06 0.83 17.24
CA TYR A 947 24.36 2.23 17.00
C TYR A 947 23.52 3.09 17.94
N GLU A 948 24.18 3.92 18.75
CA GLU A 948 23.55 4.86 19.67
C GLU A 948 24.03 6.28 19.36
N GLY A 949 23.14 7.09 18.79
CA GLY A 949 23.37 8.52 18.55
C GLY A 949 22.73 9.38 19.63
N ALA A 950 23.30 10.56 19.91
CA ALA A 950 22.71 11.54 20.81
C ALA A 950 21.54 12.30 20.13
N TYR A 951 20.63 12.87 20.92
CA TYR A 951 19.49 13.63 20.39
C TYR A 951 19.94 14.87 19.61
N SER A 952 19.56 14.98 18.34
CA SER A 952 19.86 16.15 17.49
C SER A 952 18.88 17.31 17.70
N SER A 953 19.39 18.52 17.84
CA SER A 953 18.59 19.74 18.03
C SER A 953 19.19 20.96 17.30
N PHE A 954 18.43 22.06 17.22
CA PHE A 954 18.91 23.34 16.67
C PHE A 954 18.31 24.56 17.38
N TYR A 955 19.03 25.69 17.38
CA TYR A 955 18.62 26.95 18.00
C TYR A 955 19.35 28.18 17.39
N PRO A 956 18.85 29.42 17.54
CA PRO A 956 17.52 29.78 18.00
C PRO A 956 16.46 29.51 16.92
N ASN A 957 15.20 29.41 17.32
CA ASN A 957 14.07 29.34 16.39
C ASN A 957 12.94 30.27 16.91
N PRO A 958 12.59 31.38 16.23
CA PRO A 958 13.08 31.80 14.91
C PRO A 958 14.56 32.21 14.87
N ALA A 959 15.25 31.87 13.78
CA ALA A 959 16.65 32.19 13.51
C ALA A 959 16.81 33.47 12.67
N ASN A 960 17.94 34.15 12.82
CA ASN A 960 18.33 35.31 12.01
C ASN A 960 19.82 35.21 11.66
N GLY A 961 20.14 35.06 10.38
CA GLY A 961 21.51 34.96 9.85
C GLY A 961 22.25 33.66 10.16
N VAL A 962 22.14 33.13 11.38
CA VAL A 962 22.82 31.89 11.82
C VAL A 962 21.88 31.01 12.64
N VAL A 963 21.95 29.71 12.41
CA VAL A 963 21.36 28.67 13.26
C VAL A 963 22.48 27.78 13.80
N TYR A 964 22.40 27.38 15.06
CA TYR A 964 23.32 26.48 15.76
C TYR A 964 22.71 25.09 15.87
N PHE A 965 23.56 24.08 15.88
CA PHE A 965 23.18 22.67 15.92
C PHE A 965 23.86 21.95 17.08
N GLU A 966 23.15 21.00 17.68
CA GLU A 966 23.68 20.10 18.70
C GLU A 966 23.54 18.66 18.23
N ASN A 967 24.60 17.86 18.40
CA ASN A 967 24.64 16.45 17.99
C ASN A 967 24.23 16.24 16.52
N VAL A 968 24.80 17.01 15.59
CA VAL A 968 24.51 16.88 14.15
C VAL A 968 25.79 16.59 13.39
N GLN A 969 25.78 15.56 12.55
CA GLN A 969 26.86 15.19 11.63
C GLN A 969 26.50 15.47 10.16
N GLN A 970 25.21 15.50 9.85
CA GLN A 970 24.70 15.89 8.55
C GLN A 970 23.39 16.66 8.71
N VAL A 971 23.25 17.75 7.96
CA VAL A 971 22.06 18.58 7.96
C VAL A 971 21.59 18.87 6.55
N TRP A 972 20.29 18.92 6.37
CA TRP A 972 19.63 19.37 5.16
C TRP A 972 18.53 20.35 5.54
N ILE A 973 18.48 21.49 4.86
CA ILE A 973 17.42 22.49 5.01
C ILE A 973 16.67 22.54 3.68
N TYR A 974 15.38 22.23 3.75
CA TYR A 974 14.46 22.26 2.63
C TYR A 974 13.53 23.46 2.79
N SER A 975 13.21 24.15 1.70
CA SER A 975 12.07 25.06 1.69
C SER A 975 10.76 24.29 1.83
N PHE A 976 9.67 25.01 2.11
CA PHE A 976 8.36 24.39 2.32
C PHE A 976 7.80 23.68 1.08
N ASP A 977 8.28 24.05 -0.12
CA ASP A 977 8.02 23.35 -1.38
C ASP A 977 8.98 22.17 -1.62
N GLY A 978 9.62 21.63 -0.57
CA GLY A 978 10.47 20.44 -0.64
C GLY A 978 11.83 20.65 -1.31
N LYS A 979 12.16 21.84 -1.80
CA LYS A 979 13.46 22.07 -2.46
C LYS A 979 14.58 22.15 -1.43
N LEU A 980 15.64 21.38 -1.62
CA LEU A 980 16.86 21.52 -0.82
C LEU A 980 17.53 22.88 -1.09
N VAL A 981 17.65 23.70 -0.04
CA VAL A 981 18.25 25.05 -0.12
C VAL A 981 19.61 25.15 0.57
N HIS A 982 19.91 24.23 1.49
CA HIS A 982 21.21 24.16 2.17
C HIS A 982 21.47 22.73 2.65
N SER A 983 22.73 22.28 2.58
CA SER A 983 23.15 21.02 3.18
C SER A 983 24.61 21.11 3.61
N ASP A 984 24.94 20.49 4.73
CA ASP A 984 26.32 20.37 5.22
C ASP A 984 26.55 18.98 5.82
N LYS A 985 27.80 18.51 5.80
CA LYS A 985 28.24 17.20 6.32
C LYS A 985 29.63 17.31 6.94
N GLY A 986 29.77 16.83 8.17
CA GLY A 986 31.04 16.81 8.89
C GLY A 986 31.04 15.88 10.09
N VAL A 987 32.16 15.86 10.84
CA VAL A 987 32.28 15.09 12.09
C VAL A 987 31.38 15.67 13.19
N ALA A 988 31.22 16.99 13.19
CA ALA A 988 30.23 17.72 13.97
C ALA A 988 29.90 19.02 13.25
N ILE A 989 28.62 19.31 13.07
CA ILE A 989 28.11 20.56 12.51
C ILE A 989 27.62 21.39 13.69
N GLU A 990 28.26 22.53 13.94
CA GLU A 990 27.93 23.40 15.07
C GLU A 990 26.98 24.55 14.68
N LYS A 991 26.99 24.97 13.41
CA LYS A 991 26.15 26.05 12.88
C LYS A 991 26.05 26.06 11.37
N ALA A 992 25.01 26.69 10.84
CA ALA A 992 24.89 27.07 9.42
C ALA A 992 24.61 28.56 9.27
N ASP A 993 25.23 29.18 8.27
CA ASP A 993 24.88 30.52 7.80
C ASP A 993 23.64 30.41 6.89
N ILE A 994 22.56 31.05 7.34
CA ILE A 994 21.26 31.06 6.66
C ILE A 994 20.91 32.47 6.16
N SER A 995 21.87 33.39 6.14
CA SER A 995 21.64 34.79 5.72
C SER A 995 21.19 34.92 4.26
N SER A 996 21.46 33.92 3.43
CA SER A 996 21.00 33.86 2.04
C SER A 996 19.58 33.32 1.88
N LEU A 997 18.98 32.75 2.92
CA LEU A 997 17.62 32.22 2.88
C LEU A 997 16.61 33.36 2.97
N THR A 998 15.54 33.28 2.16
CA THR A 998 14.45 34.25 2.25
C THR A 998 13.66 34.06 3.55
N PRO A 999 13.14 35.12 4.19
CA PRO A 999 12.28 34.99 5.37
C PRO A 999 11.11 34.04 5.10
N GLY A 1000 10.88 33.07 6.00
CA GLY A 1000 9.91 32.00 5.78
C GLY A 1000 10.10 30.78 6.66
N ALA A 1001 9.28 29.76 6.44
CA ALA A 1001 9.37 28.46 7.11
C ALA A 1001 10.11 27.44 6.24
N TYR A 1002 10.98 26.66 6.87
CA TYR A 1002 11.81 25.62 6.28
C TYR A 1002 11.72 24.33 7.10
N ILE A 1003 12.04 23.20 6.48
CA ILE A 1003 12.19 21.91 7.16
C ILE A 1003 13.68 21.65 7.30
N VAL A 1004 14.16 21.45 8.52
CA VAL A 1004 15.54 21.02 8.79
C VAL A 1004 15.55 19.55 9.19
N ARG A 1005 16.27 18.73 8.42
CA ARG A 1005 16.56 17.32 8.75
C ARG A 1005 17.99 17.24 9.28
N MET A 1006 18.16 16.56 10.41
CA MET A 1006 19.43 16.44 11.12
C MET A 1006 19.72 14.96 11.37
N MET A 1007 20.95 14.55 11.10
CA MET A 1007 21.41 13.17 11.32
C MET A 1007 22.50 13.15 12.39
N ASN A 1008 22.37 12.23 13.33
CA ASN A 1008 23.43 11.82 14.25
C ASN A 1008 23.59 10.30 14.18
N GLU A 1009 24.78 9.82 13.86
CA GLU A 1009 25.04 8.40 13.63
C GLU A 1009 24.07 7.80 12.59
N LYS A 1010 23.07 7.06 13.06
CA LYS A 1010 22.06 6.36 12.26
C LYS A 1010 20.63 6.89 12.47
N VAL A 1011 20.44 7.92 13.30
CA VAL A 1011 19.12 8.49 13.63
C VAL A 1011 18.96 9.84 12.94
N ILE A 1012 17.82 10.02 12.27
CA ILE A 1012 17.44 11.25 11.58
C ILE A 1012 16.22 11.87 12.27
N ARG A 1013 16.29 13.17 12.55
CA ARG A 1013 15.20 13.96 13.14
C ARG A 1013 14.90 15.18 12.27
N SER A 1014 13.62 15.52 12.17
CA SER A 1014 13.14 16.65 11.38
C SER A 1014 12.49 17.69 12.29
N GLY A 1015 12.71 18.98 12.00
CA GLY A 1015 12.08 20.09 12.71
C GLY A 1015 11.78 21.28 11.81
N LYS A 1016 10.89 22.16 12.25
CA LYS A 1016 10.48 23.37 11.51
C LYS A 1016 11.37 24.56 11.88
N LEU A 1017 12.12 25.09 10.93
CA LEU A 1017 12.97 26.29 11.09
C LEU A 1017 12.24 27.53 10.58
N ILE A 1018 12.15 28.59 11.38
CA ILE A 1018 11.61 29.90 10.99
C ILE A 1018 12.76 30.88 10.77
N VAL A 1019 12.91 31.40 9.55
CA VAL A 1019 13.91 32.42 9.19
C VAL A 1019 13.25 33.79 9.16
N LYS A 1020 13.86 34.77 9.84
CA LYS A 1020 13.37 36.16 9.96
C LYS A 1020 13.97 37.13 8.96
#